data_AF-A0A8U7MAQ8-F1
#
_entry.id   AF-A0A8U7MAQ8-F1
#
_cell.length_a   1.000
_cell.length_b   1.000
_cell.length_c   1.000
_cell.angle_alpha   90.00
_cell.angle_beta   90.00
_cell.angle_gamma   90.00
#
_symmetry.space_group_name_H-M   'P 1'
#
loop_
_entity.id
_entity.type
_entity.pdbx_description
1 polymer ?
#
loop_
_entity_poly.entity_id
_entity_poly.type
_entity_poly.pdbx_seq_one_letter_code
_entity_poly.pdbx_strand_id
1 'polypeptide(L)'
;RVRAAQQLLHRLSLFASCLQYRSINHRVDSKSLWLYRWYYSRTCQWILSLTITVILALAFIEEPSSLTVTSDVRYRLPAWNPPCGLTESIELLCFLVFVVDVSVKSYLIGWKEFWKNKWLMAYILTLIVSLTDWIVSLSFFCKESVRIRRILRPFFLLQNSSMMKKTLKSINSTLPEMASVVLLLAVHLSLFTMFAMLLFARTKVINSIAALVDLGAFYLYLHSCLLPILFPIFVKFDTVMIPAYSKNRAYSIFFILFTVLGNLFLMNLLTAIIYNQFRGYLLKSVQSSLFRRRLGIRAAFEVLSSLKETPANGECFLNYFIIIKMLMLYDSANPLCSFQHPPSPEYQSHFMQKMQFAFGHPYFGYLGNVVALANIISICVVLVMDADKQPSERDDFFLGAINCFFILYYLLEMLLKILAMGLKRYLSYPSNRFDGLLTVILLVSVLLAYIFLDLPEFMGLLSLWDMVRLVNMLIVFRFLRIIPNMKVIAFPSTTRISLLVVFYAFAITGIMLFQGAVVPLGNTSAANTTNDNGTLQCGTYEQLEYWPNNFDDFAAAVVTLWDVMVVNNWQVFLDAFSRYSSPWAKIYFVAWWLISSVIWVNLFVALLLEVRKCVYLEITVFLPFFFFFLPELHVYSLGIHLSELFKMGEGT
;
A
#
# COMPACT_ATOMS: atom_id res chain seq x y z
N ARG A 1 -48.63 -19.70 -7.46
CA ARG A 1 -47.67 -19.67 -6.33
C ARG A 1 -46.21 -19.79 -6.76
N VAL A 2 -45.76 -20.86 -7.45
CA VAL A 2 -44.36 -21.00 -7.89
C VAL A 2 -43.91 -19.87 -8.85
N ARG A 3 -44.72 -19.52 -9.87
CA ARG A 3 -44.42 -18.37 -10.76
C ARG A 3 -44.34 -17.03 -10.02
N ALA A 4 -45.21 -16.81 -9.03
CA ALA A 4 -45.21 -15.59 -8.22
C ALA A 4 -43.96 -15.50 -7.32
N ALA A 5 -43.54 -16.62 -6.71
CA ALA A 5 -42.29 -16.70 -5.93
C ALA A 5 -41.05 -16.49 -6.81
N GLN A 6 -41.06 -17.01 -8.04
CA GLN A 6 -39.97 -16.87 -9.01
C GLN A 6 -39.84 -15.42 -9.52
N GLN A 7 -40.97 -14.74 -9.75
CA GLN A 7 -40.99 -13.31 -10.07
C GLN A 7 -40.54 -12.45 -8.88
N LEU A 8 -40.92 -12.78 -7.65
CA LEU A 8 -40.45 -12.08 -6.46
C LEU A 8 -38.92 -12.24 -6.26
N LEU A 9 -38.38 -13.43 -6.53
CA LEU A 9 -36.94 -13.69 -6.49
C LEU A 9 -36.17 -12.86 -7.52
N HIS A 10 -36.72 -12.74 -8.74
CA HIS A 10 -36.15 -11.92 -9.81
C HIS A 10 -36.13 -10.43 -9.46
N ARG A 11 -37.20 -9.94 -8.82
CA ARG A 11 -37.30 -8.55 -8.35
C ARG A 11 -36.26 -8.23 -7.28
N LEU A 12 -36.06 -9.13 -6.32
CA LEU A 12 -35.07 -8.97 -5.26
C LEU A 12 -33.63 -9.02 -5.79
N SER A 13 -33.34 -9.85 -6.80
CA SER A 13 -31.99 -9.91 -7.40
C SER A 13 -31.67 -8.65 -8.21
N LEU A 14 -32.63 -8.12 -8.98
CA LEU A 14 -32.49 -6.85 -9.68
C LEU A 14 -32.23 -5.71 -8.69
N PHE A 15 -33.02 -5.61 -7.62
CA PHE A 15 -32.84 -4.59 -6.61
C PHE A 15 -31.49 -4.67 -5.88
N ALA A 16 -31.08 -5.89 -5.49
CA ALA A 16 -29.77 -6.11 -4.88
C ALA A 16 -28.61 -5.74 -5.82
N SER A 17 -28.76 -6.00 -7.12
CA SER A 17 -27.79 -5.62 -8.15
C SER A 17 -27.68 -4.10 -8.29
N CYS A 18 -28.79 -3.38 -8.15
CA CYS A 18 -28.85 -1.91 -8.19
C CYS A 18 -28.14 -1.27 -7.00
N LEU A 19 -28.37 -1.79 -5.79
CA LEU A 19 -27.74 -1.33 -4.56
C LEU A 19 -26.20 -1.50 -4.60
N GLN A 20 -25.70 -2.47 -5.35
CA GLN A 20 -24.27 -2.79 -5.47
C GLN A 20 -23.64 -2.36 -6.81
N TYR A 21 -24.30 -1.49 -7.59
CA TYR A 21 -23.80 -0.90 -8.84
C TYR A 21 -23.39 -1.92 -9.94
N ARG A 22 -24.05 -3.08 -9.99
CA ARG A 22 -23.75 -4.16 -10.96
C ARG A 22 -24.54 -4.02 -12.25
N SER A 23 -24.01 -4.56 -13.36
CA SER A 23 -24.69 -4.62 -14.66
C SER A 23 -25.69 -5.78 -14.72
N ILE A 24 -26.79 -5.58 -15.45
CA ILE A 24 -27.91 -6.53 -15.57
C ILE A 24 -27.72 -7.39 -16.84
N ASN A 25 -26.61 -8.13 -16.91
CA ASN A 25 -26.34 -9.05 -18.03
C ASN A 25 -26.21 -10.49 -17.48
N HIS A 26 -27.26 -10.98 -16.80
CA HIS A 26 -27.30 -12.34 -16.26
C HIS A 26 -28.58 -13.07 -16.69
N ARG A 27 -28.50 -14.40 -16.82
CA ARG A 27 -29.64 -15.26 -17.14
C ARG A 27 -30.73 -15.17 -16.08
N VAL A 28 -31.98 -15.29 -16.50
CA VAL A 28 -33.17 -15.15 -15.66
C VAL A 28 -33.93 -16.47 -15.58
N ASP A 29 -33.41 -17.41 -14.80
CA ASP A 29 -34.04 -18.69 -14.47
C ASP A 29 -34.13 -18.87 -12.95
N SER A 30 -35.02 -19.71 -12.43
CA SER A 30 -35.13 -19.93 -10.98
C SER A 30 -33.82 -20.42 -10.36
N LYS A 31 -33.16 -21.38 -11.01
CA LYS A 31 -31.87 -21.94 -10.58
C LYS A 31 -30.73 -20.92 -10.71
N SER A 32 -30.69 -20.14 -11.79
CA SER A 32 -29.64 -19.13 -12.00
C SER A 32 -29.79 -17.94 -11.05
N LEU A 33 -31.00 -17.54 -10.68
CA LEU A 33 -31.26 -16.50 -9.67
C LEU A 33 -30.87 -16.95 -8.25
N TRP A 34 -31.16 -18.20 -7.89
CA TRP A 34 -30.70 -18.76 -6.62
C TRP A 34 -29.16 -18.79 -6.57
N LEU A 35 -28.53 -19.29 -7.62
CA LEU A 35 -27.06 -19.34 -7.73
C LEU A 35 -26.44 -17.94 -7.72
N TYR A 36 -27.06 -16.96 -8.39
CA TYR A 36 -26.63 -15.56 -8.38
C TYR A 36 -26.63 -14.99 -6.95
N ARG A 37 -27.70 -15.22 -6.18
CA ARG A 37 -27.80 -14.74 -4.79
C ARG A 37 -26.78 -15.41 -3.88
N TRP A 38 -26.55 -16.71 -4.05
CA TRP A 38 -25.55 -17.46 -3.28
C TRP A 38 -24.13 -16.99 -3.62
N TYR A 39 -23.79 -16.86 -4.89
CA TYR A 39 -22.48 -16.39 -5.35
C TYR A 39 -22.14 -14.98 -4.87
N TYR A 40 -23.13 -14.08 -4.88
CA TYR A 40 -22.96 -12.71 -4.39
C TYR A 40 -23.26 -12.52 -2.90
N SER A 41 -23.43 -13.61 -2.15
CA SER A 41 -23.52 -13.55 -0.69
C SER A 41 -22.22 -13.04 -0.08
N ARG A 42 -22.30 -12.45 1.12
CA ARG A 42 -21.12 -11.93 1.84
C ARG A 42 -20.10 -13.03 2.12
N THR A 43 -20.55 -14.23 2.45
CA THR A 43 -19.69 -15.38 2.75
C THR A 43 -18.92 -15.85 1.52
N CYS A 44 -19.59 -16.04 0.38
CA CYS A 44 -18.93 -16.49 -0.86
C CYS A 44 -17.90 -15.46 -1.36
N GLN A 45 -18.24 -14.16 -1.33
CA GLN A 45 -17.31 -13.10 -1.72
C GLN A 45 -16.13 -12.95 -0.75
N TRP A 46 -16.36 -13.19 0.54
CA TRP A 46 -15.29 -13.20 1.55
C TRP A 46 -14.34 -14.38 1.35
N ILE A 47 -14.87 -15.59 1.07
CA ILE A 47 -14.06 -16.76 0.73
C ILE A 47 -13.19 -16.47 -0.50
N LEU A 48 -13.77 -15.94 -1.58
CA LEU A 48 -13.00 -15.59 -2.78
C LEU A 48 -11.89 -14.56 -2.48
N SER A 49 -12.19 -13.56 -1.66
CA SER A 49 -11.21 -12.55 -1.26
C SER A 49 -10.09 -13.16 -0.41
N LEU A 50 -10.44 -14.05 0.53
CA LEU A 50 -9.49 -14.79 1.35
C LEU A 50 -8.60 -15.71 0.51
N THR A 51 -9.16 -16.43 -0.47
CA THR A 51 -8.37 -17.23 -1.42
C THR A 51 -7.37 -16.38 -2.19
N ILE A 52 -7.75 -15.18 -2.66
CA ILE A 52 -6.83 -14.24 -3.31
C ILE A 52 -5.74 -13.76 -2.34
N THR A 53 -6.07 -13.51 -1.09
CA THR A 53 -5.07 -13.14 -0.08
C THR A 53 -4.09 -14.29 0.19
N VAL A 54 -4.57 -15.53 0.30
CA VAL A 54 -3.75 -16.72 0.53
C VAL A 54 -2.78 -16.97 -0.63
N ILE A 55 -3.25 -16.93 -1.88
CA ILE A 55 -2.39 -17.16 -3.06
C ILE A 55 -1.28 -16.12 -3.20
N LEU A 56 -1.53 -14.87 -2.80
CA LEU A 56 -0.52 -13.82 -2.78
C LEU A 56 0.43 -13.95 -1.58
N ALA A 57 -0.08 -14.32 -0.41
CA ALA A 57 0.73 -14.51 0.80
C ALA A 57 1.66 -15.73 0.73
N LEU A 58 1.33 -16.73 -0.10
CA LEU A 58 2.17 -17.89 -0.38
C LEU A 58 3.60 -17.52 -0.81
N ALA A 59 3.81 -16.35 -1.44
CA ALA A 59 5.13 -15.86 -1.82
C ALA A 59 6.10 -15.67 -0.64
N PHE A 60 5.62 -15.50 0.59
CA PHE A 60 6.48 -15.39 1.78
C PHE A 60 6.98 -16.74 2.31
N ILE A 61 6.23 -17.82 2.03
CA ILE A 61 6.49 -19.16 2.57
C ILE A 61 7.20 -20.06 1.55
N GLU A 62 6.90 -19.86 0.27
CA GLU A 62 7.53 -20.59 -0.83
C GLU A 62 9.03 -20.34 -0.92
N GLU A 63 9.75 -21.25 -1.58
CA GLU A 63 11.17 -21.07 -1.86
C GLU A 63 11.41 -19.96 -2.91
N PRO A 64 12.27 -18.95 -2.64
CA PRO A 64 13.02 -18.73 -1.40
C PRO A 64 12.16 -18.16 -0.26
N SER A 65 12.22 -18.76 0.93
CA SER A 65 11.35 -18.38 2.04
C SER A 65 11.84 -17.13 2.76
N SER A 66 10.90 -16.25 3.09
CA SER A 66 11.12 -15.02 3.85
C SER A 66 11.02 -15.21 5.36
N LEU A 67 10.85 -16.44 5.84
CA LEU A 67 10.76 -16.77 7.25
C LEU A 67 12.16 -16.83 7.88
N THR A 68 12.83 -15.68 7.90
CA THR A 68 14.12 -15.48 8.58
C THR A 68 14.03 -14.27 9.49
N VAL A 69 14.87 -14.24 10.53
CA VAL A 69 14.91 -13.13 11.50
C VAL A 69 15.51 -11.88 10.86
N THR A 70 16.56 -12.07 10.07
CA THR A 70 17.27 -10.99 9.37
C THR A 70 17.34 -11.31 7.88
N SER A 71 17.31 -10.27 7.05
CA SER A 71 17.62 -10.35 5.62
C SER A 71 19.09 -10.12 5.32
N ASP A 72 19.91 -9.75 6.33
CA ASP A 72 21.35 -9.52 6.15
C ASP A 72 22.07 -10.82 5.81
N VAL A 73 22.62 -10.90 4.59
CA VAL A 73 23.31 -12.08 4.05
C VAL A 73 24.53 -12.47 4.90
N ARG A 74 25.12 -11.53 5.65
CA ARG A 74 26.31 -11.79 6.50
C ARG A 74 26.01 -12.72 7.69
N TYR A 75 24.81 -12.62 8.24
CA TYR A 75 24.43 -13.30 9.50
C TYR A 75 23.16 -14.15 9.36
N ARG A 76 22.61 -14.26 8.14
CA ARG A 76 21.36 -14.97 7.88
C ARG A 76 21.52 -16.47 8.13
N LEU A 77 20.71 -16.98 9.06
CA LEU A 77 20.52 -18.41 9.26
C LEU A 77 19.82 -19.06 8.04
N PRO A 78 20.03 -20.35 7.80
CA PRO A 78 19.37 -21.05 6.70
C PRO A 78 17.84 -20.90 6.83
N ALA A 79 17.22 -20.47 5.73
CA ALA A 79 15.78 -20.23 5.69
C ALA A 79 15.02 -21.56 5.83
N TRP A 80 13.86 -21.53 6.48
CA TRP A 80 13.02 -22.71 6.60
C TRP A 80 12.39 -23.05 5.25
N ASN A 81 12.73 -24.21 4.69
CA ASN A 81 12.18 -24.66 3.41
C ASN A 81 10.97 -25.58 3.65
N PRO A 82 9.80 -25.28 3.07
CA PRO A 82 8.64 -26.16 3.20
C PRO A 82 8.87 -27.49 2.46
N PRO A 83 8.28 -28.60 2.93
CA PRO A 83 8.34 -29.86 2.22
C PRO A 83 7.66 -29.75 0.85
N CYS A 84 8.24 -30.40 -0.17
CA CYS A 84 7.65 -30.45 -1.51
C CYS A 84 6.22 -31.02 -1.43
N GLY A 85 5.28 -30.32 -2.05
CA GLY A 85 3.85 -30.67 -2.04
C GLY A 85 2.98 -29.83 -1.11
N LEU A 86 3.52 -29.26 -0.01
CA LEU A 86 2.69 -28.42 0.88
C LEU A 86 2.21 -27.15 0.17
N THR A 87 3.13 -26.35 -0.34
CA THR A 87 2.80 -25.11 -1.07
C THR A 87 2.00 -25.39 -2.34
N GLU A 88 2.37 -26.45 -3.06
CA GLU A 88 1.69 -26.88 -4.29
C GLU A 88 0.25 -27.35 -4.01
N SER A 89 -0.03 -27.99 -2.87
CA SER A 89 -1.38 -28.41 -2.49
C SER A 89 -2.29 -27.22 -2.15
N ILE A 90 -1.75 -26.22 -1.44
CA ILE A 90 -2.48 -24.97 -1.14
C ILE A 90 -2.75 -24.20 -2.43
N GLU A 91 -1.78 -24.15 -3.34
CA GLU A 91 -1.93 -23.51 -4.66
C GLU A 91 -3.00 -24.21 -5.51
N LEU A 92 -2.99 -25.54 -5.57
CA LEU A 92 -4.03 -26.32 -6.27
C LEU A 92 -5.43 -26.04 -5.69
N LEU A 93 -5.57 -26.01 -4.36
CA LEU A 93 -6.83 -25.69 -3.71
C LEU A 93 -7.35 -24.30 -4.13
N CYS A 94 -6.45 -23.31 -4.21
CA CYS A 94 -6.80 -21.97 -4.68
C CYS A 94 -7.24 -21.99 -6.16
N PHE A 95 -6.54 -22.71 -7.04
CA PHE A 95 -6.91 -22.84 -8.44
C PHE A 95 -8.26 -23.52 -8.63
N LEU A 96 -8.59 -24.55 -7.83
CA LEU A 96 -9.91 -25.18 -7.87
C LEU A 96 -11.02 -24.19 -7.54
N VAL A 97 -10.82 -23.33 -6.53
CA VAL A 97 -11.78 -22.25 -6.20
C VAL A 97 -11.93 -21.27 -7.36
N PHE A 98 -10.84 -20.90 -8.04
CA PHE A 98 -10.89 -20.00 -9.21
C PHE A 98 -11.55 -20.65 -10.43
N VAL A 99 -11.36 -21.95 -10.65
CA VAL A 99 -12.08 -22.70 -11.69
C VAL A 99 -13.58 -22.67 -11.40
N VAL A 100 -14.00 -22.95 -10.16
CA VAL A 100 -15.41 -22.85 -9.76
C VAL A 100 -15.95 -21.43 -9.96
N ASP A 101 -15.18 -20.40 -9.60
CA ASP A 101 -15.55 -18.99 -9.81
C ASP A 101 -15.78 -18.67 -11.31
N VAL A 102 -14.88 -19.09 -12.20
CA VAL A 102 -15.05 -18.92 -13.65
C VAL A 102 -16.24 -19.69 -14.17
N SER A 103 -16.43 -20.94 -13.75
CA SER A 103 -17.55 -21.78 -14.18
C SER A 103 -18.89 -21.16 -13.80
N VAL A 104 -19.02 -20.66 -12.57
CA VAL A 104 -20.24 -19.97 -12.10
C VAL A 104 -20.45 -18.68 -12.89
N LYS A 105 -19.40 -17.87 -13.13
CA LYS A 105 -19.50 -16.65 -13.96
C LYS A 105 -19.91 -16.96 -15.40
N SER A 106 -19.34 -17.99 -16.01
CA SER A 106 -19.66 -18.42 -17.38
C SER A 106 -21.12 -18.85 -17.51
N TYR A 107 -21.62 -19.61 -16.52
CA TYR A 107 -23.01 -20.03 -16.46
C TYR A 107 -23.97 -18.84 -16.28
N LEU A 108 -23.68 -17.92 -15.35
CA LEU A 108 -24.55 -16.78 -15.03
C LEU A 108 -24.63 -15.73 -16.15
N ILE A 109 -23.50 -15.40 -16.80
CA ILE A 109 -23.42 -14.38 -17.86
C ILE A 109 -23.93 -14.92 -19.20
N GLY A 110 -23.71 -16.21 -19.47
CA GLY A 110 -24.06 -16.86 -20.73
C GLY A 110 -22.93 -16.83 -21.76
N TRP A 111 -22.86 -17.89 -22.58
CA TRP A 111 -21.70 -18.22 -23.40
C TRP A 111 -21.33 -17.16 -24.44
N LYS A 112 -22.32 -16.59 -25.13
CA LYS A 112 -22.09 -15.57 -26.17
C LYS A 112 -21.52 -14.26 -25.61
N GLU A 113 -22.01 -13.85 -24.45
CA GLU A 113 -21.60 -12.62 -23.77
C GLU A 113 -20.24 -12.82 -23.07
N PHE A 114 -19.98 -14.02 -22.58
CA PHE A 114 -18.74 -14.42 -21.91
C PHE A 114 -17.52 -14.21 -22.82
N TRP A 115 -17.56 -14.72 -24.06
CA TRP A 115 -16.46 -14.59 -25.03
C TRP A 115 -16.19 -13.16 -25.50
N LYS A 116 -17.19 -12.26 -25.43
CA LYS A 116 -17.00 -10.84 -25.75
C LYS A 116 -16.19 -10.11 -24.67
N ASN A 117 -16.17 -10.62 -23.44
CA ASN A 117 -15.50 -9.96 -22.34
C ASN A 117 -14.02 -10.35 -22.25
N LYS A 118 -13.14 -9.46 -22.75
CA LYS A 118 -11.68 -9.64 -22.75
C LYS A 118 -11.10 -10.00 -21.36
N TRP A 119 -11.68 -9.49 -20.27
CA TRP A 119 -11.23 -9.80 -18.91
C TRP A 119 -11.51 -11.24 -18.49
N LEU A 120 -12.62 -11.83 -18.95
CA LEU A 120 -12.95 -13.24 -18.65
C LEU A 120 -12.09 -14.18 -19.50
N MET A 121 -11.80 -13.81 -20.75
CA MET A 121 -10.87 -14.54 -21.60
C MET A 121 -9.45 -14.55 -21.03
N ALA A 122 -8.93 -13.38 -20.61
CA ALA A 122 -7.64 -13.31 -19.95
C ALA A 122 -7.60 -14.16 -18.67
N TYR A 123 -8.70 -14.22 -17.91
CA TYR A 123 -8.78 -15.04 -16.70
C TYR A 123 -8.70 -16.54 -16.98
N ILE A 124 -9.38 -17.04 -18.02
CA ILE A 124 -9.24 -18.44 -18.46
C ILE A 124 -7.80 -18.70 -18.91
N LEU A 125 -7.23 -17.81 -19.73
CA LEU A 125 -5.85 -17.96 -20.22
C LEU A 125 -4.86 -18.04 -19.06
N THR A 126 -4.96 -17.13 -18.09
CA THR A 126 -4.13 -17.14 -16.88
C THR A 126 -4.27 -18.44 -16.10
N LEU A 127 -5.49 -18.96 -15.92
CA LEU A 127 -5.72 -20.22 -15.22
C LEU A 127 -5.13 -21.42 -15.95
N ILE A 128 -5.23 -21.46 -17.28
CA ILE A 128 -4.64 -22.53 -18.08
C ILE A 128 -3.12 -22.52 -17.94
N VAL A 129 -2.49 -21.36 -18.11
CA VAL A 129 -1.02 -21.23 -17.97
C VAL A 129 -0.57 -21.61 -16.56
N SER A 130 -1.28 -21.17 -15.51
CA SER A 130 -0.91 -21.51 -14.13
C SER A 130 -1.10 -22.99 -13.80
N LEU A 131 -2.14 -23.64 -14.34
CA LEU A 131 -2.36 -25.07 -14.14
C LEU A 131 -1.31 -25.92 -14.87
N THR A 132 -0.93 -25.52 -16.10
CA THR A 132 0.14 -26.19 -16.83
C THR A 132 1.47 -26.09 -16.09
N ASP A 133 1.84 -24.89 -15.62
CA ASP A 133 3.07 -24.67 -14.84
C ASP A 133 3.07 -25.45 -13.52
N TRP A 134 1.91 -25.57 -12.85
CA TRP A 134 1.75 -26.39 -11.66
C TRP A 134 1.97 -27.89 -11.93
N ILE A 135 1.41 -28.41 -13.04
CA ILE A 135 1.64 -29.81 -13.46
C ILE A 135 3.13 -30.05 -13.78
N VAL A 136 3.77 -29.09 -14.45
CA VAL A 136 5.21 -29.14 -14.77
C VAL A 136 6.04 -29.18 -13.49
N SER A 137 5.82 -28.26 -12.55
CA SER A 137 6.53 -28.24 -11.27
C SER A 137 6.35 -29.52 -10.45
N LEU A 138 5.16 -30.13 -10.47
CA LEU A 138 4.92 -31.41 -9.81
C LEU A 138 5.68 -32.56 -10.49
N SER A 139 5.76 -32.54 -11.82
CA SER A 139 6.50 -33.52 -12.63
C SER A 139 8.01 -33.46 -12.35
N PHE A 140 8.54 -32.29 -12.03
CA PHE A 140 9.94 -32.06 -11.66
C PHE A 140 10.24 -32.16 -10.15
N PHE A 141 9.33 -32.73 -9.34
CA PHE A 141 9.50 -32.87 -7.89
C PHE A 141 9.89 -31.55 -7.19
N CYS A 142 9.26 -30.44 -7.58
CA CYS A 142 9.50 -29.10 -7.04
C CYS A 142 10.92 -28.51 -7.27
N LYS A 143 11.78 -29.12 -8.10
CA LYS A 143 13.16 -28.65 -8.36
C LYS A 143 13.29 -27.64 -9.50
N GLU A 144 12.20 -26.98 -9.88
CA GLU A 144 12.19 -25.99 -10.95
C GLU A 144 12.66 -24.63 -10.42
N SER A 145 13.65 -24.04 -11.08
CA SER A 145 14.25 -22.75 -10.69
C SER A 145 13.36 -21.56 -11.02
N VAL A 146 12.54 -21.63 -12.08
CA VAL A 146 11.70 -20.52 -12.55
C VAL A 146 10.25 -20.94 -12.57
N ARG A 147 9.42 -20.33 -11.71
CA ARG A 147 7.97 -20.61 -11.61
C ARG A 147 7.15 -19.47 -12.19
N ILE A 148 6.74 -19.57 -13.46
CA ILE A 148 6.06 -18.50 -14.19
C ILE A 148 4.71 -18.14 -13.55
N ARG A 149 4.01 -19.13 -12.96
CA ARG A 149 2.71 -18.91 -12.30
C ARG A 149 2.72 -17.83 -11.23
N ARG A 150 3.87 -17.60 -10.56
CA ARG A 150 4.00 -16.57 -9.52
C ARG A 150 3.68 -15.17 -10.04
N ILE A 151 4.24 -14.81 -11.20
CA ILE A 151 4.05 -13.50 -11.84
C ILE A 151 2.58 -13.26 -12.20
N LEU A 152 1.84 -14.33 -12.47
CA LEU A 152 0.43 -14.26 -12.88
C LEU A 152 -0.55 -14.08 -11.72
N ARG A 153 -0.18 -14.40 -10.46
CA ARG A 153 -1.09 -14.35 -9.30
C ARG A 153 -1.78 -12.99 -9.05
N PRO A 154 -1.10 -11.83 -9.18
CA PRO A 154 -1.75 -10.53 -9.03
C PRO A 154 -2.92 -10.30 -10.00
N PHE A 155 -2.96 -11.02 -11.14
CA PHE A 155 -4.08 -10.94 -12.08
C PHE A 155 -5.41 -11.36 -11.43
N PHE A 156 -5.41 -12.32 -10.50
CA PHE A 156 -6.64 -12.75 -9.81
C PHE A 156 -7.25 -11.61 -8.97
N LEU A 157 -6.41 -10.79 -8.35
CA LEU A 157 -6.81 -9.59 -7.62
C LEU A 157 -7.36 -8.51 -8.57
N LEU A 158 -6.66 -8.28 -9.69
CA LEU A 158 -7.11 -7.35 -10.75
C LEU A 158 -8.46 -7.75 -11.32
N GLN A 159 -8.68 -9.05 -11.51
CA GLN A 159 -9.90 -9.58 -12.10
C GLN A 159 -11.11 -9.41 -11.18
N ASN A 160 -10.94 -9.59 -9.87
CA ASN A 160 -12.02 -9.47 -8.90
C ASN A 160 -12.40 -7.99 -8.64
N SER A 161 -11.42 -7.10 -8.61
CA SER A 161 -11.67 -5.69 -8.29
C SER A 161 -12.16 -4.87 -9.49
N SER A 162 -13.44 -4.50 -9.46
CA SER A 162 -14.04 -3.64 -10.50
C SER A 162 -13.41 -2.26 -10.57
N MET A 163 -12.89 -1.73 -9.46
CA MET A 163 -12.27 -0.41 -9.47
C MET A 163 -10.86 -0.45 -10.05
N MET A 164 -10.09 -1.52 -9.81
CA MET A 164 -8.75 -1.66 -10.39
C MET A 164 -8.80 -1.77 -11.91
N LYS A 165 -9.82 -2.44 -12.46
CA LYS A 165 -10.07 -2.45 -13.91
C LYS A 165 -10.28 -1.04 -14.46
N LYS A 166 -10.99 -0.19 -13.71
CA LYS A 166 -11.20 1.20 -14.11
C LYS A 166 -9.92 2.03 -13.96
N THR A 167 -9.09 1.81 -12.93
CA THR A 167 -7.83 2.55 -12.75
C THR A 167 -6.82 2.15 -13.81
N LEU A 168 -6.64 0.85 -14.08
CA LEU A 168 -5.80 0.35 -15.17
C LEU A 168 -6.25 0.84 -16.54
N LYS A 169 -7.57 0.84 -16.82
CA LYS A 169 -8.08 1.42 -18.07
C LYS A 169 -7.77 2.91 -18.18
N SER A 170 -7.83 3.63 -17.06
CA SER A 170 -7.45 5.05 -17.00
C SER A 170 -5.96 5.21 -17.31
N ILE A 171 -5.09 4.50 -16.58
CA ILE A 171 -3.63 4.53 -16.77
C ILE A 171 -3.28 4.21 -18.22
N ASN A 172 -3.89 3.18 -18.80
CA ASN A 172 -3.65 2.81 -20.20
C ASN A 172 -4.08 3.90 -21.19
N SER A 173 -5.16 4.63 -20.87
CA SER A 173 -5.58 5.78 -21.67
C SER A 173 -4.63 6.97 -21.54
N THR A 174 -3.90 7.11 -20.43
CA THR A 174 -2.94 8.19 -20.19
C THR A 174 -1.54 7.91 -20.71
N LEU A 175 -1.17 6.62 -20.86
CA LEU A 175 0.12 6.19 -21.38
C LEU A 175 0.55 6.88 -22.70
N PRO A 176 -0.31 7.03 -23.74
CA PRO A 176 0.14 7.65 -24.99
C PRO A 176 0.55 9.11 -24.84
N GLU A 177 -0.12 9.88 -23.97
CA GLU A 177 0.27 11.27 -23.71
C GLU A 177 1.55 11.35 -22.88
N MET A 178 1.67 10.49 -21.86
CA MET A 178 2.91 10.39 -21.06
C MET A 178 4.11 10.00 -21.92
N ALA A 179 3.91 9.15 -22.94
CA ALA A 179 4.97 8.72 -23.85
C ALA A 179 5.64 9.90 -24.57
N SER A 180 4.89 10.96 -24.91
CA SER A 180 5.44 12.16 -25.55
C SER A 180 6.41 12.93 -24.64
N VAL A 181 6.11 12.98 -23.34
CA VAL A 181 6.94 13.67 -22.33
C VAL A 181 8.15 12.82 -21.96
N VAL A 182 7.96 11.50 -21.83
CA VAL A 182 9.07 10.56 -21.61
C VAL A 182 10.02 10.58 -22.81
N LEU A 183 9.50 10.69 -24.03
CA LEU A 183 10.31 10.89 -25.24
C LEU A 183 11.06 12.23 -25.20
N LEU A 184 10.39 13.32 -24.81
CA LEU A 184 11.03 14.63 -24.65
C LEU A 184 12.14 14.59 -23.60
N LEU A 185 11.92 13.90 -22.47
CA LEU A 185 12.92 13.67 -21.44
C LEU A 185 14.09 12.86 -22.01
N ALA A 186 13.83 11.78 -22.76
CA ALA A 186 14.88 10.98 -23.41
C ALA A 186 15.72 11.80 -24.41
N VAL A 187 15.09 12.71 -25.16
CA VAL A 187 15.78 13.63 -26.08
C VAL A 187 16.62 14.66 -25.31
N HIS A 188 16.09 15.23 -24.24
CA HIS A 188 16.86 16.12 -23.36
C HIS A 188 18.09 15.40 -22.80
N LEU A 189 17.90 14.20 -22.24
CA LEU A 189 18.98 13.38 -21.72
C LEU A 189 20.05 13.07 -22.79
N SER A 190 19.63 12.66 -23.99
CA SER A 190 20.57 12.31 -25.06
C SER A 190 21.37 13.52 -25.57
N LEU A 191 20.73 14.68 -25.76
CA LEU A 191 21.39 15.92 -26.18
C LEU A 191 22.44 16.38 -25.17
N PHE A 192 22.08 16.45 -23.89
CA PHE A 192 23.02 16.89 -22.85
C PHE A 192 24.17 15.90 -22.65
N THR A 193 23.97 14.62 -22.92
CA THR A 193 25.05 13.63 -22.92
C THR A 193 26.04 13.90 -24.05
N MET A 194 25.55 14.18 -25.26
CA MET A 194 26.44 14.53 -26.38
C MET A 194 27.25 15.80 -26.07
N PHE A 195 26.61 16.82 -25.51
CA PHE A 195 27.30 18.03 -25.07
C PHE A 195 28.32 17.76 -23.95
N ALA A 196 27.96 16.97 -22.94
CA ALA A 196 28.85 16.60 -21.84
C ALA A 196 30.10 15.85 -22.35
N MET A 197 29.90 14.88 -23.25
CA MET A 197 31.03 14.14 -23.84
C MET A 197 31.98 15.08 -24.58
N LEU A 198 31.48 16.01 -25.39
CA LEU A 198 32.33 16.96 -26.11
C LEU A 198 33.08 17.93 -25.18
N LEU A 199 32.41 18.36 -24.11
CA LEU A 199 32.90 19.40 -23.21
C LEU A 199 33.91 18.85 -22.17
N PHE A 200 33.76 17.59 -21.76
CA PHE A 200 34.62 16.96 -20.74
C PHE A 200 35.61 15.91 -21.30
N ALA A 201 35.47 15.43 -22.54
CA ALA A 201 36.38 14.43 -23.10
C ALA A 201 37.81 14.92 -23.32
N ARG A 202 38.03 16.23 -23.52
CA ARG A 202 39.33 16.78 -23.93
C ARG A 202 40.23 17.18 -22.76
N THR A 203 39.67 17.31 -21.57
CA THR A 203 40.43 17.72 -20.39
C THR A 203 41.16 16.50 -19.83
N LYS A 204 42.44 16.61 -19.46
CA LYS A 204 43.18 15.65 -18.58
C LYS A 204 42.54 15.48 -17.18
N VAL A 205 41.24 15.77 -17.05
CA VAL A 205 40.33 15.28 -16.00
C VAL A 205 40.33 13.75 -15.98
N ILE A 206 40.48 13.12 -17.16
CA ILE A 206 40.43 11.66 -17.29
C ILE A 206 41.55 10.98 -16.50
N ASN A 207 42.77 11.52 -16.37
CA ASN A 207 43.85 10.80 -15.69
C ASN A 207 43.75 10.83 -14.15
N SER A 208 43.07 11.82 -13.57
CA SER A 208 42.79 11.88 -12.12
C SER A 208 41.49 11.15 -11.77
N ILE A 209 40.55 11.08 -12.72
CA ILE A 209 39.34 10.24 -12.63
C ILE A 209 39.66 8.77 -12.96
N ALA A 210 40.68 8.49 -13.78
CA ALA A 210 41.13 7.14 -14.16
C ALA A 210 41.82 6.38 -13.02
N ALA A 211 42.17 7.06 -11.91
CA ALA A 211 42.61 6.40 -10.69
C ALA A 211 41.42 6.00 -9.77
N LEU A 212 40.23 6.59 -10.00
CA LEU A 212 39.00 6.33 -9.23
C LEU A 212 37.99 5.46 -9.99
N VAL A 213 38.10 5.39 -11.31
CA VAL A 213 37.22 4.58 -12.17
C VAL A 213 38.10 3.84 -13.17
N ASP A 214 38.12 2.52 -13.01
CA ASP A 214 38.94 1.57 -13.75
C ASP A 214 38.83 1.76 -15.28
N LEU A 215 39.98 1.81 -15.94
CA LEU A 215 40.15 2.20 -17.35
C LEU A 215 39.44 1.25 -18.34
N GLY A 216 39.04 0.05 -17.89
CA GLY A 216 38.20 -0.88 -18.66
C GLY A 216 36.74 -0.48 -18.75
N ALA A 217 36.21 0.30 -17.78
CA ALA A 217 34.80 0.66 -17.73
C ALA A 217 34.43 1.75 -18.73
N PHE A 218 35.26 2.78 -18.92
CA PHE A 218 34.92 3.92 -19.80
C PHE A 218 34.86 3.55 -21.29
N TYR A 219 35.73 2.65 -21.75
CA TYR A 219 35.68 2.14 -23.13
C TYR A 219 34.53 1.12 -23.34
N LEU A 220 34.13 0.37 -22.30
CA LEU A 220 32.93 -0.49 -22.36
C LEU A 220 31.61 0.31 -22.23
N TYR A 221 31.66 1.50 -21.63
CA TYR A 221 30.56 2.46 -21.54
C TYR A 221 30.12 2.98 -22.92
N LEU A 222 31.02 2.91 -23.93
CA LEU A 222 30.73 3.23 -25.33
C LEU A 222 29.73 2.24 -25.97
N HIS A 223 29.57 1.03 -25.42
CA HIS A 223 28.76 -0.04 -26.01
C HIS A 223 27.43 -0.30 -25.29
N SER A 224 27.19 0.33 -24.13
CA SER A 224 25.97 0.14 -23.33
C SER A 224 25.18 1.46 -23.21
N CYS A 225 24.36 1.70 -24.22
CA CYS A 225 23.55 2.91 -24.44
C CYS A 225 22.86 3.53 -23.21
N LEU A 226 22.99 4.86 -23.10
CA LEU A 226 22.04 5.85 -22.55
C LEU A 226 21.75 5.90 -21.03
N LEU A 227 21.86 4.81 -20.28
CA LEU A 227 21.34 4.76 -18.89
C LEU A 227 22.32 5.12 -17.75
N PRO A 228 23.62 4.80 -17.79
CA PRO A 228 24.43 4.87 -16.57
C PRO A 228 25.21 6.17 -16.31
N ILE A 229 25.21 7.14 -17.24
CA ILE A 229 25.86 8.46 -17.06
C ILE A 229 24.84 9.53 -16.65
N LEU A 230 23.59 9.42 -17.11
CA LEU A 230 22.61 10.51 -17.14
C LEU A 230 21.78 10.65 -15.86
N PHE A 231 21.50 9.53 -15.21
CA PHE A 231 20.64 9.52 -14.03
C PHE A 231 21.34 9.98 -12.74
N PRO A 232 22.63 9.70 -12.50
CA PRO A 232 23.33 10.25 -11.34
C PRO A 232 23.31 11.78 -11.29
N ILE A 233 23.31 12.45 -12.46
CA ILE A 233 23.18 13.92 -12.56
C ILE A 233 21.79 14.40 -12.09
N PHE A 234 20.75 13.59 -12.31
CA PHE A 234 19.38 13.88 -11.86
C PHE A 234 19.22 13.80 -10.33
N VAL A 235 20.06 13.03 -9.62
CA VAL A 235 19.85 12.70 -8.19
C VAL A 235 20.96 13.21 -7.26
N LYS A 236 22.23 13.16 -7.65
CA LYS A 236 23.36 13.72 -6.88
C LYS A 236 24.20 14.67 -7.72
N PHE A 237 23.59 15.80 -8.03
CA PHE A 237 24.15 16.90 -8.80
C PHE A 237 25.51 17.41 -8.29
N ASP A 238 25.65 17.49 -6.97
CA ASP A 238 26.84 18.00 -6.28
C ASP A 238 28.07 17.12 -6.54
N THR A 239 27.97 15.81 -6.30
CA THR A 239 29.09 14.86 -6.46
C THR A 239 29.62 14.80 -7.89
N VAL A 240 28.74 14.92 -8.89
CA VAL A 240 29.12 14.86 -10.31
C VAL A 240 29.70 16.21 -10.80
N MET A 241 29.22 17.33 -10.26
CA MET A 241 29.67 18.66 -10.67
C MET A 241 31.07 19.02 -10.11
N ILE A 242 31.40 18.60 -8.89
CA ILE A 242 32.61 19.05 -8.15
C ILE A 242 33.91 18.94 -8.97
N PRO A 243 34.24 17.80 -9.64
CA PRO A 243 35.49 17.67 -10.38
C PRO A 243 35.61 18.60 -11.60
N ALA A 244 34.48 18.93 -12.23
CA ALA A 244 34.45 19.89 -13.33
C ALA A 244 34.55 21.32 -12.78
N TYR A 245 33.75 21.64 -11.77
CA TYR A 245 33.71 22.95 -11.14
C TYR A 245 35.07 23.37 -10.55
N SER A 246 35.81 22.44 -9.96
CA SER A 246 37.15 22.72 -9.42
C SER A 246 38.16 23.16 -10.48
N LYS A 247 37.96 22.77 -11.75
CA LYS A 247 38.81 23.18 -12.87
C LYS A 247 38.40 24.52 -13.45
N ASN A 248 37.11 24.74 -13.64
CA ASN A 248 36.59 26.01 -14.10
C ASN A 248 35.19 26.23 -13.55
N ARG A 249 34.99 27.38 -12.88
CA ARG A 249 33.70 27.78 -12.34
C ARG A 249 32.62 27.86 -13.42
N ALA A 250 32.98 28.14 -14.68
CA ALA A 250 32.02 28.20 -15.79
C ALA A 250 31.31 26.86 -16.07
N TYR A 251 31.91 25.72 -15.70
CA TYR A 251 31.28 24.43 -15.90
C TYR A 251 30.03 24.21 -15.05
N SER A 252 29.81 24.97 -13.96
CA SER A 252 28.56 24.90 -13.19
C SER A 252 27.34 25.31 -14.02
N ILE A 253 27.50 26.19 -15.02
CA ILE A 253 26.41 26.66 -15.88
C ILE A 253 25.78 25.48 -16.64
N PHE A 254 26.61 24.55 -17.15
CA PHE A 254 26.14 23.35 -17.83
C PHE A 254 25.21 22.53 -16.94
N PHE A 255 25.66 22.24 -15.72
CA PHE A 255 24.90 21.43 -14.78
C PHE A 255 23.62 22.15 -14.31
N ILE A 256 23.70 23.46 -13.98
CA ILE A 256 22.53 24.26 -13.58
C ILE A 256 21.46 24.21 -14.68
N LEU A 257 21.86 24.43 -15.94
CA LEU A 257 20.94 24.45 -17.07
C LEU A 257 20.31 23.06 -17.31
N PHE A 258 21.09 21.99 -17.18
CA PHE A 258 20.57 20.62 -17.21
C PHE A 258 19.52 20.37 -16.12
N THR A 259 19.79 20.80 -14.88
CA THR A 259 18.89 20.57 -13.73
C THR A 259 17.61 21.39 -13.83
N VAL A 260 17.70 22.66 -14.25
CA VAL A 260 16.52 23.52 -14.41
C VAL A 260 15.61 22.97 -15.51
N LEU A 261 16.15 22.59 -16.66
CA LEU A 261 15.36 22.04 -17.76
C LEU A 261 14.84 20.63 -17.44
N GLY A 262 15.69 19.74 -16.94
CA GLY A 262 15.33 18.35 -16.64
C GLY A 262 14.45 18.21 -15.40
N ASN A 263 14.98 18.56 -14.24
CA ASN A 263 14.31 18.33 -12.95
C ASN A 263 13.18 19.32 -12.69
N LEU A 264 13.37 20.62 -12.92
CA LEU A 264 12.34 21.60 -12.57
C LEU A 264 11.26 21.75 -13.65
N PHE A 265 11.63 21.72 -14.93
CA PHE A 265 10.64 21.91 -16.00
C PHE A 265 10.01 20.57 -16.42
N LEU A 266 10.80 19.60 -16.90
CA LEU A 266 10.25 18.37 -17.48
C LEU A 266 9.55 17.46 -16.47
N MET A 267 10.10 17.27 -15.25
CA MET A 267 9.44 16.43 -14.24
C MET A 267 8.15 17.06 -13.68
N ASN A 268 8.12 18.38 -13.50
CA ASN A 268 6.91 19.07 -13.06
C ASN A 268 5.86 19.12 -14.19
N LEU A 269 6.29 19.29 -15.45
CA LEU A 269 5.40 19.17 -16.61
C LEU A 269 4.78 17.77 -16.71
N LEU A 270 5.58 16.72 -16.49
CA LEU A 270 5.10 15.34 -16.44
C LEU A 270 4.04 15.16 -15.35
N THR A 271 4.30 15.69 -14.16
CA THR A 271 3.35 15.68 -13.04
C THR A 271 2.05 16.40 -13.41
N ALA A 272 2.14 17.56 -14.07
CA ALA A 272 0.97 18.33 -14.51
C ALA A 272 0.14 17.59 -15.58
N ILE A 273 0.79 16.91 -16.53
CA ILE A 273 0.12 16.12 -17.57
C ILE A 273 -0.60 14.92 -16.95
N ILE A 274 0.07 14.20 -16.05
CA ILE A 274 -0.55 13.11 -15.28
C ILE A 274 -1.77 13.65 -14.53
N TYR A 275 -1.61 14.77 -13.80
CA TYR A 275 -2.72 15.38 -13.07
C TYR A 275 -3.90 15.74 -13.99
N ASN A 276 -3.64 16.38 -15.13
CA ASN A 276 -4.68 16.82 -16.05
C ASN A 276 -5.49 15.63 -16.59
N GLN A 277 -4.85 14.50 -16.84
CA GLN A 277 -5.52 13.29 -17.30
C GLN A 277 -6.34 12.58 -16.21
N PHE A 278 -5.91 12.66 -14.95
CA PHE A 278 -6.66 12.12 -13.83
C PHE A 278 -7.75 13.07 -13.30
N ARG A 279 -7.71 14.35 -13.65
CA ARG A 279 -8.72 15.35 -13.28
C ARG A 279 -10.09 14.95 -13.80
N GLY A 280 -11.11 14.93 -12.93
CA GLY A 280 -12.46 14.53 -13.30
C GLY A 280 -12.65 13.02 -13.55
N TYR A 281 -11.62 12.19 -13.38
CA TYR A 281 -11.76 10.73 -13.42
C TYR A 281 -12.71 10.23 -12.33
N LEU A 282 -12.55 10.72 -11.10
CA LEU A 282 -13.43 10.37 -9.98
C LEU A 282 -14.87 10.77 -10.30
N LEU A 283 -15.06 11.96 -10.88
CA LEU A 283 -16.37 12.45 -11.28
C LEU A 283 -17.01 11.57 -12.38
N LYS A 284 -16.27 11.21 -13.43
CA LYS A 284 -16.73 10.25 -14.46
C LYS A 284 -17.05 8.87 -13.87
N SER A 285 -16.25 8.39 -12.92
CA SER A 285 -16.47 7.10 -12.24
C SER A 285 -17.74 7.12 -11.39
N VAL A 286 -17.95 8.20 -10.62
CA VAL A 286 -19.17 8.42 -9.82
C VAL A 286 -20.39 8.57 -10.73
N GLN A 287 -20.30 9.36 -11.81
CA GLN A 287 -21.37 9.50 -12.80
C GLN A 287 -21.75 8.15 -13.42
N SER A 288 -20.77 7.33 -13.83
CA SER A 288 -21.03 5.99 -14.35
C SER A 288 -21.70 5.08 -13.31
N SER A 289 -21.29 5.20 -12.05
CA SER A 289 -21.92 4.47 -10.93
C SER A 289 -23.37 4.89 -10.74
N LEU A 290 -23.65 6.20 -10.68
CA LEU A 290 -24.99 6.75 -10.55
C LEU A 290 -25.87 6.40 -11.76
N PHE A 291 -25.31 6.43 -12.97
CA PHE A 291 -26.01 6.05 -14.20
C PHE A 291 -26.44 4.58 -14.17
N ARG A 292 -25.53 3.66 -13.78
CA ARG A 292 -25.88 2.22 -13.62
C ARG A 292 -26.96 2.01 -12.59
N ARG A 293 -26.90 2.76 -11.48
CA ARG A 293 -27.93 2.71 -10.44
C ARG A 293 -29.29 3.18 -10.98
N ARG A 294 -29.34 4.30 -11.71
CA ARG A 294 -30.58 4.82 -12.33
C ARG A 294 -31.15 3.83 -13.33
N LEU A 295 -30.33 3.25 -14.20
CA LEU A 295 -30.74 2.26 -15.18
C LEU A 295 -31.33 1.01 -14.51
N GLY A 296 -30.71 0.55 -13.43
CA GLY A 296 -31.21 -0.59 -12.68
C GLY A 296 -32.53 -0.33 -11.95
N ILE A 297 -32.67 0.84 -11.32
CA ILE A 297 -33.94 1.25 -10.69
C ILE A 297 -35.05 1.34 -11.75
N ARG A 298 -34.76 1.91 -12.93
CA ARG A 298 -35.70 1.99 -14.04
C ARG A 298 -36.11 0.62 -14.55
N ALA A 299 -35.16 -0.29 -14.77
CA ALA A 299 -35.46 -1.66 -15.19
C ALA A 299 -36.32 -2.40 -14.14
N ALA A 300 -36.02 -2.22 -12.85
CA ALA A 300 -36.84 -2.78 -11.78
C ALA A 300 -38.26 -2.19 -11.77
N PHE A 301 -38.41 -0.89 -12.03
CA PHE A 301 -39.70 -0.22 -12.15
C PHE A 301 -40.51 -0.71 -13.36
N GLU A 302 -39.90 -0.83 -14.54
CA GLU A 302 -40.58 -1.28 -15.76
C GLU A 302 -41.15 -2.72 -15.59
N VAL A 303 -40.38 -3.60 -14.96
CA VAL A 303 -40.82 -4.97 -14.59
C VAL A 303 -41.93 -4.96 -13.53
N LEU A 304 -41.98 -3.96 -12.65
CA LEU A 304 -43.05 -3.79 -11.67
C LEU A 304 -44.33 -3.23 -12.31
N SER A 305 -44.20 -2.29 -13.25
CA SER A 305 -45.34 -1.62 -13.89
C SER A 305 -46.11 -2.52 -14.86
N SER A 306 -45.43 -3.46 -15.53
CA SER A 306 -46.05 -4.39 -16.48
C SER A 306 -47.00 -5.41 -15.84
N LEU A 307 -47.06 -5.48 -14.50
CA LEU A 307 -47.93 -6.39 -13.74
C LEU A 307 -49.19 -5.72 -13.19
N LYS A 308 -49.37 -4.41 -13.44
CA LYS A 308 -50.52 -3.62 -12.96
C LYS A 308 -51.86 -4.11 -13.53
N GLU A 309 -51.85 -5.00 -14.53
CA GLU A 309 -53.04 -5.51 -15.21
C GLU A 309 -53.72 -6.73 -14.55
N THR A 310 -53.25 -7.24 -13.40
CA THR A 310 -53.94 -8.34 -12.69
C THR A 310 -54.64 -7.84 -11.42
N PRO A 311 -55.98 -7.75 -11.39
CA PRO A 311 -56.72 -7.35 -10.20
C PRO A 311 -56.89 -8.55 -9.28
N ALA A 312 -56.04 -8.68 -8.27
CA ALA A 312 -56.29 -9.54 -7.12
C ALA A 312 -55.79 -8.87 -5.83
N ASN A 313 -56.74 -8.59 -4.94
CA ASN A 313 -56.58 -7.85 -3.69
C ASN A 313 -55.53 -8.51 -2.77
N GLY A 314 -54.49 -7.75 -2.40
CA GLY A 314 -53.44 -8.14 -1.45
C GLY A 314 -52.01 -7.97 -1.97
N GLU A 315 -51.70 -8.45 -3.18
CA GLU A 315 -50.35 -8.37 -3.76
C GLU A 315 -49.98 -6.96 -4.26
N CYS A 316 -50.99 -6.12 -4.53
CA CYS A 316 -50.80 -4.73 -4.96
C CYS A 316 -50.14 -3.86 -3.88
N PHE A 317 -50.46 -4.10 -2.59
CA PHE A 317 -49.92 -3.31 -1.48
C PHE A 317 -48.44 -3.59 -1.22
N LEU A 318 -48.01 -4.85 -1.37
CA LEU A 318 -46.59 -5.24 -1.26
C LEU A 318 -45.76 -4.66 -2.42
N ASN A 319 -46.31 -4.64 -3.63
CA ASN A 319 -45.67 -3.99 -4.78
C ASN A 319 -45.55 -2.48 -4.56
N TYR A 320 -46.59 -1.83 -4.03
CA TYR A 320 -46.56 -0.40 -3.70
C TYR A 320 -45.55 -0.07 -2.59
N PHE A 321 -45.46 -0.92 -1.55
CA PHE A 321 -44.48 -0.79 -0.48
C PHE A 321 -43.03 -0.98 -0.99
N ILE A 322 -42.80 -1.90 -1.92
CA ILE A 322 -41.50 -2.08 -2.59
C ILE A 322 -41.16 -0.86 -3.46
N ILE A 323 -42.13 -0.29 -4.17
CA ILE A 323 -41.97 0.93 -4.99
C ILE A 323 -41.68 2.15 -4.11
N ILE A 324 -42.42 2.34 -3.01
CA ILE A 324 -42.17 3.40 -2.02
C ILE A 324 -40.78 3.21 -1.38
N LYS A 325 -40.38 1.98 -1.04
CA LYS A 325 -39.05 1.71 -0.50
C LYS A 325 -37.94 1.96 -1.54
N MET A 326 -38.19 1.71 -2.83
CA MET A 326 -37.28 2.07 -3.93
C MET A 326 -37.14 3.59 -4.12
N LEU A 327 -38.25 4.33 -4.05
CA LEU A 327 -38.28 5.80 -4.13
C LEU A 327 -37.64 6.46 -2.89
N MET A 328 -37.98 5.97 -1.68
CA MET A 328 -37.37 6.40 -0.43
C MET A 328 -35.86 6.09 -0.38
N LEU A 329 -35.39 5.00 -1.01
CA LEU A 329 -33.95 4.70 -1.15
C LEU A 329 -33.24 5.51 -2.24
N TYR A 330 -33.98 6.04 -3.22
CA TYR A 330 -33.43 7.01 -4.18
C TYR A 330 -33.06 8.31 -3.46
N ASP A 331 -33.92 8.78 -2.56
CA ASP A 331 -33.71 10.01 -1.76
C ASP A 331 -32.77 9.82 -0.55
N SER A 332 -32.93 8.72 0.21
CA SER A 332 -32.12 8.45 1.43
C SER A 332 -30.71 7.93 1.16
N ALA A 333 -30.30 7.85 -0.11
CA ALA A 333 -28.95 7.42 -0.48
C ALA A 333 -27.84 8.43 -0.18
N ASN A 334 -28.20 9.59 0.36
CA ASN A 334 -27.34 10.31 1.29
C ASN A 334 -27.74 9.95 2.73
N PRO A 335 -27.35 8.78 3.28
CA PRO A 335 -27.44 8.62 4.70
C PRO A 335 -26.20 9.28 5.29
N LEU A 336 -26.28 10.60 5.50
CA LEU A 336 -25.94 11.10 6.82
C LEU A 336 -27.08 10.67 7.77
N CYS A 337 -27.41 9.37 7.80
CA CYS A 337 -27.99 8.78 9.00
C CYS A 337 -26.83 8.83 9.99
N SER A 338 -26.71 9.95 10.69
CA SER A 338 -25.96 10.00 11.94
C SER A 338 -26.43 8.77 12.72
N PHE A 339 -25.51 7.86 13.01
CA PHE A 339 -25.80 6.73 13.86
C PHE A 339 -26.35 7.31 15.16
N GLN A 340 -27.66 7.21 15.36
CA GLN A 340 -28.27 7.68 16.59
C GLN A 340 -27.79 6.72 17.68
N HIS A 341 -26.91 7.23 18.54
CA HIS A 341 -26.31 6.44 19.59
C HIS A 341 -27.42 5.87 20.49
N PRO A 342 -27.30 4.61 20.96
CA PRO A 342 -28.31 4.02 21.83
C PRO A 342 -28.50 4.89 23.08
N PRO A 343 -29.73 4.96 23.64
CA PRO A 343 -29.99 5.73 24.85
C PRO A 343 -29.13 5.22 26.01
N SER A 344 -28.79 6.11 26.94
CA SER A 344 -28.09 5.73 28.16
C SER A 344 -28.99 4.85 29.03
N PRO A 345 -28.44 3.90 29.78
CA PRO A 345 -29.20 3.11 30.75
C PRO A 345 -29.85 4.02 31.81
N GLU A 346 -31.05 3.68 32.24
CA GLU A 346 -31.71 4.29 33.40
C GLU A 346 -31.34 3.52 34.66
N TYR A 347 -30.65 4.18 35.59
CA TYR A 347 -30.30 3.59 36.88
C TYR A 347 -31.33 3.98 37.94
N GLN A 348 -31.78 2.99 38.73
CA GLN A 348 -32.71 3.23 39.85
C GLN A 348 -32.02 3.86 41.07
N SER A 349 -30.71 3.63 41.25
CA SER A 349 -29.98 4.16 42.41
C SER A 349 -29.51 5.60 42.18
N HIS A 350 -29.74 6.45 43.18
CA HIS A 350 -29.36 7.86 43.15
C HIS A 350 -27.84 8.07 42.99
N PHE A 351 -27.03 7.16 43.51
CA PHE A 351 -25.57 7.17 43.33
C PHE A 351 -25.18 7.00 41.86
N MET A 352 -25.77 6.04 41.14
CA MET A 352 -25.45 5.79 39.73
C MET A 352 -25.95 6.91 38.80
N GLN A 353 -27.05 7.57 39.14
CA GLN A 353 -27.51 8.77 38.42
C GLN A 353 -26.53 9.94 38.57
N LYS A 354 -25.97 10.16 39.77
CA LYS A 354 -24.91 11.17 39.98
C LYS A 354 -23.64 10.83 39.20
N MET A 355 -23.23 9.56 39.20
CA MET A 355 -22.09 9.08 38.41
C MET A 355 -22.31 9.32 36.91
N GLN A 356 -23.49 8.99 36.40
CA GLN A 356 -23.87 9.20 35.00
C GLN A 356 -23.83 10.68 34.60
N PHE A 357 -24.30 11.58 35.48
CA PHE A 357 -24.22 13.02 35.25
C PHE A 357 -22.77 13.53 35.26
N ALA A 358 -21.95 13.11 36.24
CA ALA A 358 -20.57 13.56 36.36
C ALA A 358 -19.67 13.07 35.22
N PHE A 359 -19.70 11.77 34.92
CA PHE A 359 -18.82 11.15 33.91
C PHE A 359 -19.37 11.24 32.47
N GLY A 360 -20.65 11.60 32.31
CA GLY A 360 -21.23 11.97 31.02
C GLY A 360 -20.93 13.41 30.60
N HIS A 361 -20.38 14.24 31.49
CA HIS A 361 -20.12 15.65 31.22
C HIS A 361 -18.94 15.83 30.25
N PRO A 362 -18.99 16.76 29.27
CA PRO A 362 -17.89 17.02 28.33
C PRO A 362 -16.55 17.38 29.00
N TYR A 363 -16.57 18.00 30.19
CA TYR A 363 -15.38 18.28 31.00
C TYR A 363 -14.58 17.03 31.36
N PHE A 364 -15.22 15.89 31.57
CA PHE A 364 -14.51 14.63 31.81
C PHE A 364 -13.69 14.20 30.57
N GLY A 365 -14.20 14.50 29.38
CA GLY A 365 -13.46 14.33 28.13
C GLY A 365 -12.22 15.22 28.05
N TYR A 366 -12.36 16.52 28.39
CA TYR A 366 -11.24 17.47 28.43
C TYR A 366 -10.19 17.10 29.47
N LEU A 367 -10.59 16.64 30.66
CA LEU A 367 -9.67 16.14 31.68
C LEU A 367 -8.82 14.98 31.14
N GLY A 368 -9.44 14.01 30.47
CA GLY A 368 -8.73 12.90 29.82
C GLY A 368 -7.71 13.38 28.77
N ASN A 369 -8.01 14.46 28.03
CA ASN A 369 -7.07 15.04 27.07
C ASN A 369 -5.87 15.73 27.77
N VAL A 370 -6.11 16.45 28.86
CA VAL A 370 -5.03 17.07 29.67
C VAL A 370 -4.12 16.00 30.25
N VAL A 371 -4.67 14.91 30.78
CA VAL A 371 -3.88 13.79 31.30
C VAL A 371 -3.09 13.08 30.20
N ALA A 372 -3.68 12.92 29.01
CA ALA A 372 -2.95 12.37 27.86
C ALA A 372 -1.79 13.27 27.43
N LEU A 373 -1.98 14.59 27.41
CA LEU A 373 -0.91 15.55 27.13
C LEU A 373 0.20 15.50 28.18
N ALA A 374 -0.16 15.46 29.47
CA ALA A 374 0.80 15.33 30.56
C ALA A 374 1.63 14.05 30.46
N ASN A 375 0.99 12.94 30.06
CA ASN A 375 1.67 11.67 29.83
C ASN A 375 2.69 11.77 28.69
N ILE A 376 2.33 12.39 27.57
CA ILE A 376 3.25 12.60 26.45
C ILE A 376 4.45 13.44 26.86
N ILE A 377 4.23 14.55 27.57
CA ILE A 377 5.31 15.39 28.09
C ILE A 377 6.21 14.58 29.02
N SER A 378 5.62 13.78 29.92
CA SER A 378 6.37 12.93 30.85
C SER A 378 7.25 11.92 30.10
N ILE A 379 6.70 11.21 29.10
CA ILE A 379 7.44 10.26 28.27
C ILE A 379 8.54 10.97 27.48
N CYS A 380 8.26 12.12 26.87
CA CYS A 380 9.26 12.90 26.13
C CYS A 380 10.44 13.31 27.03
N VAL A 381 10.17 13.79 28.24
CA VAL A 381 11.23 14.17 29.20
C VAL A 381 12.08 12.95 29.57
N VAL A 382 11.45 11.83 29.91
CA VAL A 382 12.18 10.60 30.29
C VAL A 382 13.01 10.06 29.12
N LEU A 383 12.47 10.04 27.90
CA LEU A 383 13.21 9.61 26.72
C LEU A 383 14.42 10.50 26.42
N VAL A 384 14.30 11.82 26.63
CA VAL A 384 15.43 12.74 26.47
C VAL A 384 16.48 12.51 27.56
N MET A 385 16.06 12.27 28.81
CA MET A 385 16.98 11.96 29.91
C MET A 385 17.69 10.61 29.73
N ASP A 386 17.02 9.62 29.13
CA ASP A 386 17.56 8.28 28.89
C ASP A 386 18.32 8.14 27.56
N ALA A 387 18.26 9.16 26.69
CA ALA A 387 18.92 9.17 25.39
C ALA A 387 20.46 9.10 25.53
N ASP A 388 21.01 9.81 26.52
CA ASP A 388 22.45 9.89 26.75
C ASP A 388 22.98 8.75 27.63
N LYS A 389 22.10 7.95 28.26
CA LYS A 389 22.47 6.84 29.15
C LYS A 389 22.56 5.51 28.41
N GLN A 390 23.59 4.72 28.74
CA GLN A 390 23.72 3.34 28.26
C GLN A 390 22.56 2.45 28.76
N PRO A 391 22.12 1.43 28.01
CA PRO A 391 20.96 0.60 28.38
C PRO A 391 21.05 -0.07 29.76
N SER A 392 22.26 -0.32 30.26
CA SER A 392 22.52 -0.91 31.58
C SER A 392 22.40 0.08 32.75
N GLU A 393 22.46 1.39 32.47
CA GLU A 393 22.39 2.47 33.47
C GLU A 393 21.04 3.19 33.46
N ARG A 394 20.06 2.68 32.70
CA ARG A 394 18.72 3.25 32.63
C ARG A 394 17.91 2.82 33.85
N ASP A 395 17.35 3.81 34.55
CA ASP A 395 16.49 3.59 35.71
C ASP A 395 15.06 3.24 35.27
N ASP A 396 14.86 1.99 34.82
CA ASP A 396 13.57 1.50 34.32
C ASP A 396 12.43 1.60 35.35
N PHE A 397 12.76 1.67 36.64
CA PHE A 397 11.79 1.72 37.73
C PHE A 397 10.88 2.95 37.67
N PHE A 398 11.45 4.14 37.41
CA PHE A 398 10.66 5.38 37.36
C PHE A 398 9.72 5.41 36.15
N LEU A 399 10.21 5.00 34.99
CA LEU A 399 9.42 4.89 33.77
C LEU A 399 8.28 3.86 33.96
N GLY A 400 8.58 2.72 34.58
CA GLY A 400 7.59 1.70 34.93
C GLY A 400 6.49 2.23 35.87
N ALA A 401 6.87 2.96 36.92
CA ALA A 401 5.92 3.54 37.88
C ALA A 401 5.00 4.59 37.23
N ILE A 402 5.57 5.49 36.42
CA ILE A 402 4.83 6.52 35.68
C ILE A 402 3.85 5.86 34.68
N ASN A 403 4.31 4.86 33.92
CA ASN A 403 3.47 4.12 32.99
C ASN A 403 2.34 3.38 33.70
N CYS A 404 2.64 2.72 34.83
CA CYS A 404 1.63 2.04 35.65
C CYS A 404 0.55 3.01 36.13
N PHE A 405 0.94 4.18 36.65
CA PHE A 405 0.02 5.23 37.09
C PHE A 405 -0.94 5.66 35.97
N PHE A 406 -0.40 5.95 34.78
CA PHE A 406 -1.24 6.36 33.64
C PHE A 406 -2.15 5.23 33.13
N ILE A 407 -1.66 4.00 33.06
CA ILE A 407 -2.47 2.84 32.63
C ILE A 407 -3.63 2.61 33.60
N LEU A 408 -3.38 2.70 34.91
CA LEU A 408 -4.43 2.60 35.94
C LEU A 408 -5.46 3.73 35.79
N TYR A 409 -5.02 4.97 35.57
CA TYR A 409 -5.91 6.09 35.29
C TYR A 409 -6.79 5.82 34.06
N TYR A 410 -6.21 5.29 32.98
CA TYR A 410 -6.97 5.01 31.76
C TYR A 410 -7.95 3.84 31.90
N LEU A 411 -7.57 2.80 32.66
CA LEU A 411 -8.47 1.72 33.02
C LEU A 411 -9.67 2.26 33.81
N LEU A 412 -9.41 3.11 34.80
CA LEU A 412 -10.43 3.77 35.60
C LEU A 412 -11.32 4.68 34.74
N GLU A 413 -10.74 5.47 33.85
CA GLU A 413 -11.49 6.30 32.89
C GLU A 413 -12.44 5.46 32.01
N MET A 414 -11.94 4.34 31.47
CA MET A 414 -12.74 3.42 30.65
C MET A 414 -13.88 2.80 31.46
N LEU A 415 -13.60 2.30 32.67
CA LEU A 415 -14.61 1.70 33.55
C LEU A 415 -15.70 2.71 33.91
N LEU A 416 -15.32 3.92 34.31
CA LEU A 416 -16.28 4.99 34.65
C LEU A 416 -17.14 5.39 33.46
N LYS A 417 -16.56 5.48 32.25
CA LYS A 417 -17.32 5.75 31.02
C LYS A 417 -18.30 4.61 30.67
N ILE A 418 -17.89 3.35 30.82
CA ILE A 418 -18.76 2.20 30.58
C ILE A 418 -19.91 2.17 31.61
N LEU A 419 -19.62 2.48 32.87
CA LEU A 419 -20.64 2.59 33.93
C LEU A 419 -21.60 3.76 33.70
N ALA A 420 -21.13 4.91 33.20
CA ALA A 420 -21.99 6.07 32.97
C ALA A 420 -22.86 5.94 31.70
N MET A 421 -22.28 5.45 30.59
CA MET A 421 -22.95 5.42 29.28
C MET A 421 -23.55 4.06 28.93
N GLY A 422 -23.09 2.97 29.55
CA GLY A 422 -23.38 1.60 29.15
C GLY A 422 -22.49 1.11 28.00
N LEU A 423 -22.18 -0.19 28.00
CA LEU A 423 -21.26 -0.82 27.03
C LEU A 423 -21.66 -0.59 25.56
N LYS A 424 -22.96 -0.68 25.25
CA LYS A 424 -23.48 -0.50 23.87
C LYS A 424 -23.27 0.92 23.36
N ARG A 425 -23.47 1.93 24.22
CA ARG A 425 -23.28 3.34 23.87
C ARG A 425 -21.80 3.69 23.79
N TYR A 426 -20.98 3.18 24.72
CA TYR A 426 -19.52 3.34 24.69
C TYR A 426 -18.92 2.85 23.36
N LEU A 427 -19.27 1.63 22.93
CA LEU A 427 -18.78 1.04 21.68
C LEU A 427 -19.35 1.71 20.43
N SER A 428 -20.40 2.52 20.54
CA SER A 428 -20.96 3.24 19.39
C SER A 428 -20.05 4.40 18.96
N TYR A 429 -19.36 5.04 19.91
CA TYR A 429 -18.44 6.13 19.62
C TYR A 429 -17.09 5.59 19.10
N PRO A 430 -16.61 6.01 17.91
CA PRO A 430 -15.35 5.52 17.34
C PRO A 430 -14.12 5.90 18.16
N SER A 431 -14.09 7.11 18.73
CA SER A 431 -13.00 7.56 19.62
C SER A 431 -12.91 6.70 20.89
N ASN A 432 -14.05 6.43 21.55
CA ASN A 432 -14.07 5.54 22.72
C ASN A 432 -13.69 4.10 22.39
N ARG A 433 -14.03 3.59 21.18
CA ARG A 433 -13.57 2.27 20.72
C ARG A 433 -12.05 2.21 20.57
N PHE A 434 -11.44 3.24 19.99
CA PHE A 434 -9.99 3.34 19.85
C PHE A 434 -9.30 3.44 21.22
N ASP A 435 -9.76 4.33 22.09
CA ASP A 435 -9.22 4.53 23.43
C ASP A 435 -9.33 3.25 24.28
N GLY A 436 -10.46 2.55 24.18
CA GLY A 436 -10.71 1.28 24.87
C GLY A 436 -9.82 0.14 24.35
N LEU A 437 -9.65 0.03 23.04
CA LEU A 437 -8.75 -0.96 22.45
C LEU A 437 -7.30 -0.71 22.88
N LEU A 438 -6.87 0.56 22.88
CA LEU A 438 -5.52 0.93 23.32
C LEU A 438 -5.32 0.65 24.82
N THR A 439 -6.29 0.94 25.70
CA THR A 439 -6.20 0.54 27.12
C THR A 439 -6.03 -0.95 27.31
N VAL A 440 -6.76 -1.77 26.54
CA VAL A 440 -6.68 -3.23 26.68
C VAL A 440 -5.33 -3.75 26.24
N ILE A 441 -4.79 -3.24 25.11
CA ILE A 441 -3.44 -3.59 24.65
C ILE A 441 -2.39 -3.24 25.70
N LEU A 442 -2.46 -2.04 26.29
CA LEU A 442 -1.52 -1.60 27.34
C LEU A 442 -1.66 -2.41 28.63
N LEU A 443 -2.87 -2.81 29.00
CA LEU A 443 -3.07 -3.67 30.17
C LEU A 443 -2.49 -5.06 29.93
N VAL A 444 -2.73 -5.64 28.75
CA VAL A 444 -2.19 -6.95 28.37
C VAL A 444 -0.67 -6.91 28.31
N SER A 445 -0.06 -5.83 27.80
CA SER A 445 1.41 -5.72 27.78
C SER A 445 2.02 -5.68 29.18
N VAL A 446 1.42 -4.96 30.13
CA VAL A 446 1.86 -4.95 31.53
C VAL A 446 1.70 -6.32 32.19
N LEU A 447 0.58 -7.01 31.94
CA LEU A 447 0.36 -8.36 32.48
C LEU A 447 1.37 -9.37 31.91
N LEU A 448 1.66 -9.32 30.61
CA LEU A 448 2.69 -10.15 29.99
C LEU A 448 4.06 -9.83 30.58
N ALA A 449 4.40 -8.55 30.78
CA ALA A 449 5.67 -8.16 31.39
C ALA A 449 5.86 -8.76 32.79
N TYR A 450 4.81 -8.76 33.61
CA TYR A 450 4.84 -9.36 34.95
C TYR A 450 4.99 -10.88 34.90
N ILE A 451 4.28 -11.56 34.00
CA ILE A 451 4.34 -13.03 33.86
C ILE A 451 5.71 -13.50 33.36
N PHE A 452 6.30 -12.78 32.39
CA PHE A 452 7.59 -13.16 31.80
C PHE A 452 8.79 -12.78 32.68
N LEU A 453 8.60 -11.99 33.73
CA LEU A 453 9.62 -11.71 34.75
C LEU A 453 10.04 -12.98 35.51
N ASP A 454 9.14 -13.98 35.59
CA ASP A 454 9.37 -15.25 36.29
C ASP A 454 9.92 -16.38 35.39
N LEU A 455 10.12 -16.15 34.07
CA LEU A 455 10.58 -17.18 33.12
C LEU A 455 11.98 -16.87 32.56
N PRO A 456 13.02 -17.66 32.92
CA PRO A 456 14.42 -17.36 32.59
C PRO A 456 14.88 -17.63 31.15
N GLU A 457 14.04 -18.14 30.24
CA GLU A 457 14.52 -18.70 28.94
C GLU A 457 14.26 -17.87 27.67
N PHE A 458 13.65 -16.69 27.73
CA PHE A 458 13.30 -15.89 26.52
C PHE A 458 14.23 -14.69 26.24
N MET A 459 15.55 -14.85 26.41
CA MET A 459 16.55 -13.79 26.15
C MET A 459 17.02 -13.65 24.68
N GLY A 460 16.29 -14.22 23.72
CA GLY A 460 16.91 -14.57 22.43
C GLY A 460 17.13 -13.46 21.40
N LEU A 461 16.13 -12.66 21.03
CA LEU A 461 16.24 -11.95 19.73
C LEU A 461 15.42 -10.66 19.58
N LEU A 462 14.38 -10.50 20.38
CA LEU A 462 13.80 -9.22 20.77
C LEU A 462 13.29 -9.51 22.18
N SER A 463 13.97 -8.97 23.21
CA SER A 463 13.53 -9.26 24.58
C SER A 463 12.06 -8.89 24.68
N LEU A 464 11.23 -9.74 25.29
CA LEU A 464 9.82 -9.42 25.53
C LEU A 464 9.68 -8.06 26.25
N TRP A 465 10.71 -7.67 27.00
CA TRP A 465 10.89 -6.35 27.60
C TRP A 465 11.01 -5.21 26.58
N ASP A 466 11.73 -5.40 25.48
CA ASP A 466 11.84 -4.40 24.41
C ASP A 466 10.52 -4.29 23.63
N MET A 467 9.80 -5.40 23.44
CA MET A 467 8.43 -5.39 22.91
C MET A 467 7.46 -4.69 23.86
N VAL A 468 7.54 -4.95 25.16
CA VAL A 468 6.71 -4.29 26.18
C VAL A 468 7.03 -2.79 26.23
N ARG A 469 8.30 -2.39 26.16
CA ARG A 469 8.73 -0.98 26.05
C ARG A 469 8.17 -0.32 24.79
N LEU A 470 8.26 -0.98 23.63
CA LEU A 470 7.69 -0.49 22.37
C LEU A 470 6.15 -0.42 22.40
N VAL A 471 5.48 -1.37 23.05
CA VAL A 471 4.03 -1.35 23.24
C VAL A 471 3.62 -0.24 24.22
N ASN A 472 4.42 0.02 25.24
CA ASN A 472 4.20 1.15 26.16
C ASN A 472 4.43 2.50 25.43
N MET A 473 5.30 2.56 24.42
CA MET A 473 5.37 3.73 23.53
C MET A 473 4.09 3.99 22.74
N LEU A 474 3.18 3.00 22.61
CA LEU A 474 1.84 3.22 22.03
C LEU A 474 0.96 4.16 22.87
N ILE A 475 1.33 4.41 24.14
CA ILE A 475 0.68 5.42 24.98
C ILE A 475 0.69 6.78 24.29
N VAL A 476 1.75 7.12 23.56
CA VAL A 476 1.90 8.41 22.87
C VAL A 476 0.78 8.61 21.85
N PHE A 477 0.34 7.56 21.14
CA PHE A 477 -0.75 7.65 20.17
C PHE A 477 -2.09 8.12 20.76
N ARG A 478 -2.22 8.23 22.08
CA ARG A 478 -3.38 8.87 22.73
C ARG A 478 -3.55 10.34 22.37
N PHE A 479 -2.52 11.05 21.89
CA PHE A 479 -2.74 12.41 21.36
C PHE A 479 -3.75 12.42 20.20
N LEU A 480 -3.95 11.30 19.50
CA LEU A 480 -4.94 11.21 18.42
C LEU A 480 -6.38 11.44 18.91
N ARG A 481 -6.63 11.30 20.22
CA ARG A 481 -7.89 11.70 20.87
C ARG A 481 -8.19 13.20 20.75
N ILE A 482 -7.15 14.03 20.60
CA ILE A 482 -7.26 15.48 20.43
C ILE A 482 -7.91 15.84 19.09
N ILE A 483 -7.86 14.95 18.09
CA ILE A 483 -8.41 15.17 16.75
C ILE A 483 -9.84 14.60 16.71
N PRO A 484 -10.88 15.41 16.99
CA PRO A 484 -12.25 14.92 16.99
C PRO A 484 -12.67 14.77 15.53
N ASN A 485 -13.30 13.65 15.19
CA ASN A 485 -13.75 13.36 13.82
C ASN A 485 -12.59 13.19 12.82
N MET A 486 -11.55 12.42 13.15
CA MET A 486 -10.88 11.71 12.07
C MET A 486 -11.90 10.77 11.44
N LYS A 487 -12.66 11.25 10.45
CA LYS A 487 -13.10 10.33 9.42
C LYS A 487 -11.78 9.82 8.91
N VAL A 488 -11.49 8.53 9.10
CA VAL A 488 -10.41 7.89 8.35
C VAL A 488 -10.75 8.24 6.93
N ILE A 489 -10.08 9.29 6.39
CA ILE A 489 -10.26 9.72 5.02
C ILE A 489 -10.05 8.41 4.32
N ALA A 490 -11.12 7.90 3.72
CA ALA A 490 -11.12 6.56 3.18
C ALA A 490 -10.14 6.64 2.04
N PHE A 491 -8.86 6.40 2.36
CA PHE A 491 -7.75 6.42 1.45
C PHE A 491 -8.25 5.54 0.34
N PRO A 492 -8.42 6.07 -0.89
CA PRO A 492 -9.17 5.37 -1.91
C PRO A 492 -8.64 3.95 -1.94
N SER A 493 -9.43 2.97 -1.48
CA SER A 493 -8.90 1.61 -1.24
C SER A 493 -8.32 1.01 -2.53
N THR A 494 -8.64 1.65 -3.63
CA THR A 494 -8.30 1.45 -5.02
C THR A 494 -6.83 1.76 -5.34
N THR A 495 -6.20 2.75 -4.68
CA THR A 495 -4.78 3.10 -4.93
C THR A 495 -3.82 2.18 -4.20
N ARG A 496 -4.12 1.80 -2.95
CA ARG A 496 -3.30 0.83 -2.17
C ARG A 496 -3.17 -0.51 -2.87
N ILE A 497 -4.29 -1.02 -3.38
CA ILE A 497 -4.32 -2.35 -4.00
C ILE A 497 -3.61 -2.31 -5.37
N SER A 498 -3.66 -1.18 -6.09
CA SER A 498 -2.95 -1.03 -7.38
C SER A 498 -1.43 -1.01 -7.19
N LEU A 499 -0.93 -0.36 -6.13
CA LEU A 499 0.49 -0.39 -5.76
C LEU A 499 0.97 -1.80 -5.46
N LEU A 500 0.20 -2.55 -4.65
CA LEU A 500 0.54 -3.90 -4.24
C LEU A 500 0.79 -4.83 -5.45
N VAL A 501 -0.02 -4.69 -6.51
CA VAL A 501 0.16 -5.47 -7.74
C VAL A 501 1.49 -5.18 -8.43
N VAL A 502 1.88 -3.90 -8.50
CA VAL A 502 3.12 -3.47 -9.15
C VAL A 502 4.34 -3.93 -8.33
N PHE A 503 4.31 -3.76 -7.01
CA PHE A 503 5.34 -4.27 -6.11
C PHE A 503 5.50 -5.78 -6.22
N TYR A 504 4.39 -6.54 -6.20
CA TYR A 504 4.44 -7.99 -6.31
C TYR A 504 5.09 -8.44 -7.62
N ALA A 505 4.70 -7.86 -8.76
CA ALA A 505 5.24 -8.23 -10.07
C ALA A 505 6.75 -7.94 -10.16
N PHE A 506 7.19 -6.76 -9.70
CA PHE A 506 8.60 -6.40 -9.70
C PHE A 506 9.41 -7.22 -8.69
N ALA A 507 8.87 -7.51 -7.50
CA ALA A 507 9.56 -8.31 -6.49
C ALA A 507 9.84 -9.72 -7.00
N ILE A 508 8.83 -10.41 -7.56
CA ILE A 508 9.02 -11.75 -8.15
C ILE A 508 10.00 -11.70 -9.33
N THR A 509 9.90 -10.68 -10.18
CA THR A 509 10.85 -10.51 -11.30
C THR A 509 12.28 -10.26 -10.80
N GLY A 510 12.45 -9.48 -9.73
CA GLY A 510 13.73 -9.20 -9.10
C GLY A 510 14.37 -10.44 -8.48
N ILE A 511 13.58 -11.27 -7.79
CA ILE A 511 14.05 -12.56 -7.26
C ILE A 511 14.49 -13.47 -8.41
N MET A 512 13.71 -13.59 -9.49
CA MET A 512 14.09 -14.41 -10.65
C MET A 512 15.39 -13.95 -11.33
N LEU A 513 15.74 -12.66 -11.23
CA LEU A 513 16.93 -12.09 -11.88
C LEU A 513 18.16 -12.00 -10.97
N PHE A 514 17.97 -11.77 -9.67
CA PHE A 514 19.04 -11.36 -8.75
C PHE A 514 19.15 -12.21 -7.48
N GLN A 515 18.39 -13.31 -7.38
CA GLN A 515 18.49 -14.24 -6.25
C GLN A 515 19.92 -14.78 -6.11
N GLY A 516 20.50 -14.64 -4.91
CA GLY A 516 21.86 -15.11 -4.60
C GLY A 516 22.98 -14.30 -5.26
N ALA A 517 22.69 -13.13 -5.86
CA ALA A 517 23.70 -12.31 -6.51
C ALA A 517 24.61 -11.59 -5.50
N VAL A 518 24.08 -11.19 -4.34
CA VAL A 518 24.84 -10.49 -3.30
C VAL A 518 25.40 -11.51 -2.33
N VAL A 519 26.71 -11.76 -2.40
CA VAL A 519 27.40 -12.71 -1.51
C VAL A 519 28.39 -11.95 -0.62
N PRO A 520 28.42 -12.19 0.70
CA PRO A 520 29.39 -11.57 1.58
C PRO A 520 30.80 -12.05 1.24
N LEU A 521 31.77 -11.14 1.30
CA LEU A 521 33.18 -11.38 0.93
C LEU A 521 33.88 -12.52 1.70
N GLY A 522 33.25 -13.10 2.74
CA GLY A 522 33.83 -14.13 3.59
C GLY A 522 33.61 -15.59 3.15
N ASN A 523 32.79 -15.85 2.12
CA ASN A 523 32.45 -17.22 1.70
C ASN A 523 33.02 -17.66 0.34
N THR A 524 33.63 -16.75 -0.40
CA THR A 524 34.51 -17.14 -1.50
C THR A 524 35.88 -17.41 -0.91
N SER A 525 36.47 -18.55 -1.27
CA SER A 525 37.88 -18.87 -1.09
C SER A 525 38.77 -17.87 -1.85
N ALA A 526 38.78 -16.62 -1.37
CA ALA A 526 39.79 -15.60 -1.63
C ALA A 526 40.98 -15.76 -0.67
N ALA A 527 41.19 -16.97 -0.15
CA ALA A 527 42.48 -17.44 0.29
C ALA A 527 43.37 -17.64 -0.96
N ASN A 528 43.84 -16.52 -1.53
CA ASN A 528 45.09 -16.37 -2.29
C ASN A 528 45.24 -14.99 -2.96
N THR A 529 44.70 -13.93 -2.36
CA THR A 529 45.21 -12.58 -2.58
C THR A 529 45.47 -11.94 -1.21
N THR A 530 46.67 -12.26 -0.72
CA THR A 530 47.53 -11.39 0.09
C THR A 530 46.86 -10.19 0.77
N ASN A 531 46.81 -10.23 2.11
CA ASN A 531 47.19 -9.16 3.03
C ASN A 531 47.17 -7.72 2.48
N ASP A 532 46.01 -7.25 2.02
CA ASP A 532 45.72 -5.83 2.03
C ASP A 532 44.57 -5.65 3.01
N ASN A 533 44.81 -4.83 4.04
CA ASN A 533 43.75 -4.15 4.79
C ASN A 533 43.01 -3.24 3.80
N GLY A 534 42.25 -3.83 2.89
CA GLY A 534 41.51 -3.15 1.84
C GLY A 534 40.39 -2.37 2.49
N THR A 535 40.69 -1.15 2.92
CA THR A 535 39.66 -0.18 3.30
C THR A 535 38.69 -0.06 2.13
N LEU A 536 37.44 -0.47 2.35
CA LEU A 536 36.41 -0.34 1.33
C LEU A 536 36.33 1.12 0.87
N GLN A 537 36.21 1.33 -0.44
CA GLN A 537 36.04 2.68 -0.98
C GLN A 537 34.81 3.34 -0.33
N CYS A 538 34.96 4.59 0.10
CA CYS A 538 33.86 5.34 0.69
C CYS A 538 32.75 5.59 -0.34
N GLY A 539 31.49 5.38 0.05
CA GLY A 539 30.31 5.54 -0.78
C GLY A 539 29.85 4.28 -1.53
N THR A 540 30.50 3.13 -1.32
CA THR A 540 30.09 1.85 -1.91
C THR A 540 29.00 1.15 -1.10
N TYR A 541 28.28 0.24 -1.74
CA TYR A 541 27.22 -0.57 -1.14
C TYR A 541 27.71 -1.36 0.08
N GLU A 542 28.93 -1.86 -0.02
CA GLU A 542 29.58 -2.67 1.01
C GLU A 542 29.99 -1.83 2.24
N GLN A 543 30.45 -0.58 2.02
CA GLN A 543 30.85 0.35 3.08
C GLN A 543 29.66 0.98 3.80
N LEU A 544 28.53 1.16 3.12
CA LEU A 544 27.26 1.67 3.69
C LEU A 544 26.44 0.58 4.39
N GLU A 545 26.93 -0.67 4.43
CA GLU A 545 26.27 -1.81 5.04
C GLU A 545 24.87 -2.13 4.50
N TYR A 546 24.65 -1.90 3.20
CA TYR A 546 23.35 -2.17 2.55
C TYR A 546 23.05 -3.66 2.31
N TRP A 547 23.80 -4.58 2.91
CA TRP A 547 23.63 -6.04 2.82
C TRP A 547 22.20 -6.58 3.06
N PRO A 548 21.37 -6.01 3.97
CA PRO A 548 19.98 -6.45 4.14
C PRO A 548 19.10 -6.19 2.91
N ASN A 549 19.54 -5.31 2.02
CA ASN A 549 18.82 -4.90 0.83
C ASN A 549 19.23 -5.75 -0.38
N ASN A 550 18.65 -6.95 -0.46
CA ASN A 550 18.86 -7.91 -1.54
C ASN A 550 17.53 -8.40 -2.16
N PHE A 551 17.63 -9.34 -3.11
CA PHE A 551 16.49 -10.00 -3.77
C PHE A 551 16.47 -11.51 -3.49
N ASP A 552 17.02 -11.93 -2.34
CA ASP A 552 17.13 -13.35 -2.01
C ASP A 552 15.79 -13.96 -1.60
N ASP A 553 14.87 -13.16 -1.06
CA ASP A 553 13.54 -13.57 -0.65
C ASP A 553 12.50 -12.46 -0.87
N PHE A 554 11.22 -12.80 -0.77
CA PHE A 554 10.12 -11.88 -1.11
C PHE A 554 10.03 -10.65 -0.20
N ALA A 555 10.22 -10.82 1.10
CA ALA A 555 10.22 -9.71 2.06
C ALA A 555 11.37 -8.75 1.81
N ALA A 556 12.61 -9.26 1.65
CA ALA A 556 13.77 -8.44 1.31
C ALA A 556 13.55 -7.69 -0.02
N ALA A 557 13.03 -8.37 -1.05
CA ALA A 557 12.73 -7.76 -2.34
C ALA A 557 11.70 -6.62 -2.26
N VAL A 558 10.70 -6.72 -1.37
CA VAL A 558 9.73 -5.63 -1.17
C VAL A 558 10.38 -4.42 -0.50
N VAL A 559 11.27 -4.63 0.47
CA VAL A 559 12.02 -3.55 1.15
C VAL A 559 13.01 -2.88 0.21
N THR A 560 13.75 -3.64 -0.60
CA THR A 560 14.66 -3.05 -1.60
C THR A 560 13.94 -2.21 -2.63
N LEU A 561 12.80 -2.69 -3.14
CA LEU A 561 11.98 -1.92 -4.07
C LEU A 561 11.41 -0.65 -3.43
N TRP A 562 11.08 -0.70 -2.14
CA TRP A 562 10.68 0.48 -1.37
C TRP A 562 11.82 1.51 -1.30
N ASP A 563 13.02 1.10 -0.91
CA ASP A 563 14.19 1.99 -0.80
C ASP A 563 14.54 2.64 -2.14
N VAL A 564 14.48 1.87 -3.24
CA VAL A 564 14.69 2.40 -4.58
C VAL A 564 13.55 3.32 -5.03
N MET A 565 12.29 3.06 -4.63
CA MET A 565 11.15 3.92 -4.98
C MET A 565 11.29 5.34 -4.40
N VAL A 566 11.93 5.49 -3.23
CA VAL A 566 12.20 6.78 -2.60
C VAL A 566 13.23 7.61 -3.37
N VAL A 567 14.01 6.99 -4.26
CA VAL A 567 15.03 7.61 -5.13
C VAL A 567 16.27 8.14 -4.36
N ASN A 568 16.33 7.98 -3.03
CA ASN A 568 17.51 8.36 -2.25
C ASN A 568 18.60 7.28 -2.34
N ASN A 569 19.86 7.68 -2.61
CA ASN A 569 21.02 6.80 -2.76
C ASN A 569 20.84 5.60 -3.72
N TRP A 570 19.79 5.61 -4.55
CA TRP A 570 19.44 4.50 -5.43
C TRP A 570 20.57 4.17 -6.45
N GLN A 571 21.45 5.12 -6.75
CA GLN A 571 22.63 4.92 -7.61
C GLN A 571 23.63 3.90 -7.04
N VAL A 572 23.69 3.76 -5.71
CA VAL A 572 24.54 2.76 -5.06
C VAL A 572 24.04 1.35 -5.37
N PHE A 573 22.72 1.16 -5.42
CA PHE A 573 22.10 -0.11 -5.83
C PHE A 573 22.32 -0.40 -7.31
N LEU A 574 22.16 0.60 -8.18
CA LEU A 574 22.47 0.44 -9.60
C LEU A 574 23.90 -0.04 -9.84
N ASP A 575 24.86 0.58 -9.15
CA ASP A 575 26.27 0.22 -9.28
C ASP A 575 26.51 -1.20 -8.77
N ALA A 576 26.10 -1.50 -7.53
CA ALA A 576 26.27 -2.79 -6.91
C ALA A 576 25.67 -3.94 -7.72
N PHE A 577 24.40 -3.85 -8.12
CA PHE A 577 23.75 -4.92 -8.90
C PHE A 577 24.30 -5.01 -10.34
N SER A 578 24.86 -3.93 -10.87
CA SER A 578 25.57 -4.01 -12.15
C SER A 578 26.93 -4.70 -12.05
N ARG A 579 27.60 -4.61 -10.89
CA ARG A 579 28.85 -5.31 -10.57
C ARG A 579 28.59 -6.79 -10.25
N TYR A 580 27.56 -7.11 -9.46
CA TYR A 580 27.29 -8.47 -9.01
C TYR A 580 26.58 -9.36 -10.04
N SER A 581 25.68 -8.80 -10.87
CA SER A 581 24.90 -9.58 -11.84
C SER A 581 25.34 -9.28 -13.27
N SER A 582 24.93 -8.13 -13.82
CA SER A 582 25.29 -7.73 -15.18
C SER A 582 25.03 -6.24 -15.41
N PRO A 583 25.70 -5.60 -16.39
CA PRO A 583 25.40 -4.21 -16.76
C PRO A 583 23.94 -3.96 -17.14
N TRP A 584 23.23 -4.98 -17.64
CA TRP A 584 21.82 -4.94 -18.02
C TRP A 584 20.86 -4.81 -16.83
N ALA A 585 21.30 -5.10 -15.61
CA ALA A 585 20.53 -4.90 -14.38
C ALA A 585 20.01 -3.44 -14.25
N LYS A 586 20.73 -2.47 -14.84
CA LYS A 586 20.34 -1.06 -14.85
C LYS A 586 18.98 -0.82 -15.52
N ILE A 587 18.61 -1.63 -16.52
CA ILE A 587 17.30 -1.52 -17.19
C ILE A 587 16.17 -1.84 -16.20
N TYR A 588 16.34 -2.85 -15.35
CA TYR A 588 15.34 -3.24 -14.36
C TYR A 588 15.05 -2.10 -13.37
N PHE A 589 16.10 -1.52 -12.78
CA PHE A 589 15.95 -0.44 -11.80
C PHE A 589 15.40 0.86 -12.42
N VAL A 590 15.77 1.17 -13.67
CA VAL A 590 15.20 2.35 -14.36
C VAL A 590 13.74 2.14 -14.75
N ALA A 591 13.37 0.92 -15.18
CA ALA A 591 11.97 0.58 -15.40
C ALA A 591 11.16 0.67 -14.10
N TRP A 592 11.71 0.21 -12.97
CA TRP A 592 11.08 0.35 -11.66
C TRP A 592 10.89 1.82 -11.27
N TRP A 593 11.92 2.65 -11.39
CA TRP A 593 11.82 4.09 -11.09
C TRP A 593 10.75 4.80 -11.94
N LEU A 594 10.69 4.50 -13.24
CA LEU A 594 9.70 5.09 -14.14
C LEU A 594 8.27 4.72 -13.71
N ILE A 595 8.03 3.46 -13.36
CA ILE A 595 6.70 2.97 -13.02
C ILE A 595 6.29 3.39 -11.59
N SER A 596 7.22 3.32 -10.63
CA SER A 596 6.94 3.62 -9.22
C SER A 596 7.04 5.11 -8.91
N SER A 597 8.25 5.67 -8.90
CA SER A 597 8.49 7.07 -8.51
C SER A 597 7.87 8.07 -9.48
N VAL A 598 7.92 7.81 -10.78
CA VAL A 598 7.44 8.79 -11.78
C VAL A 598 5.95 8.65 -12.06
N ILE A 599 5.44 7.45 -12.37
CA ILE A 599 4.02 7.29 -12.69
C ILE A 599 3.17 7.17 -11.41
N TRP A 600 3.56 6.29 -10.48
CA TRP A 600 2.70 5.96 -9.34
C TRP A 600 2.63 7.07 -8.29
N VAL A 601 3.76 7.68 -7.90
CA VAL A 601 3.74 8.79 -6.92
C VAL A 601 2.97 9.98 -7.48
N ASN A 602 3.16 10.35 -8.75
CA ASN A 602 2.42 11.44 -9.38
C ASN A 602 0.91 11.11 -9.52
N LEU A 603 0.57 9.87 -9.83
CA LEU A 603 -0.82 9.40 -9.79
C LEU A 603 -1.43 9.54 -8.39
N PHE A 604 -0.67 9.16 -7.36
CA PHE A 604 -1.10 9.25 -5.97
C PHE A 604 -1.35 10.71 -5.55
N VAL A 605 -0.40 11.62 -5.85
CA VAL A 605 -0.54 13.06 -5.60
C VAL A 605 -1.77 13.63 -6.33
N ALA A 606 -1.98 13.26 -7.60
CA ALA A 606 -3.12 13.72 -8.37
C ALA A 606 -4.47 13.31 -7.75
N LEU A 607 -4.57 12.06 -7.29
CA LEU A 607 -5.77 11.56 -6.61
C LEU A 607 -5.99 12.23 -5.26
N LEU A 608 -4.93 12.52 -4.51
CA LEU A 608 -5.02 13.24 -3.24
C LEU A 608 -5.53 14.66 -3.46
N LEU A 609 -5.01 15.38 -4.47
CA LEU A 609 -5.46 16.72 -4.82
C LEU A 609 -6.95 16.75 -5.25
N GLU A 610 -7.41 15.75 -5.97
CA GLU A 610 -8.82 15.64 -6.36
C GLU A 610 -9.74 15.32 -5.17
N VAL A 611 -9.31 14.44 -4.26
CA VAL A 611 -10.06 14.14 -3.02
C VAL A 611 -10.15 15.37 -2.12
N ARG A 612 -9.08 16.16 -2.01
CA ARG A 612 -9.07 17.42 -1.24
C ARG A 612 -10.10 18.42 -1.75
N LYS A 613 -10.31 18.52 -3.07
CA LYS A 613 -11.36 19.38 -3.64
C LYS A 613 -12.78 18.96 -3.20
N CYS A 614 -12.99 17.68 -2.89
CA CYS A 614 -14.26 17.17 -2.35
C CYS A 614 -14.36 17.22 -0.82
N VAL A 615 -13.23 17.30 -0.11
CA VAL A 615 -13.17 17.28 1.36
C VAL A 615 -12.23 18.39 1.81
N TYR A 616 -12.72 19.63 1.78
CA TYR A 616 -12.11 20.70 2.56
C TYR A 616 -12.14 20.25 4.04
N LEU A 617 -10.97 20.23 4.69
CA LEU A 617 -10.74 20.34 6.15
C LEU A 617 -10.01 19.21 6.94
N GLU A 618 -9.62 18.04 6.40
CA GLU A 618 -9.01 17.00 7.28
C GLU A 618 -7.57 16.54 6.93
N ILE A 619 -6.95 17.03 5.85
CA ILE A 619 -5.66 16.51 5.35
C ILE A 619 -4.42 17.10 6.06
N THR A 620 -4.54 18.21 6.79
CA THR A 620 -3.39 18.93 7.40
C THR A 620 -2.64 18.11 8.46
N VAL A 621 -3.26 17.10 9.06
CA VAL A 621 -2.66 16.35 10.19
C VAL A 621 -1.93 15.07 9.78
N PHE A 622 -2.25 14.48 8.62
CA PHE A 622 -1.62 13.23 8.15
C PHE A 622 -0.41 13.45 7.24
N LEU A 623 -0.30 14.62 6.60
CA LEU A 623 0.84 14.97 5.75
C LEU A 623 2.20 14.87 6.48
N PRO A 624 2.35 15.33 7.74
CA PRO A 624 3.61 15.21 8.47
C PRO A 624 4.02 13.76 8.76
N PHE A 625 3.04 12.87 9.01
CA PHE A 625 3.31 11.45 9.30
C PHE A 625 3.85 10.68 8.08
N PHE A 626 3.42 11.07 6.87
CA PHE A 626 3.90 10.47 5.63
C PHE A 626 5.25 11.06 5.20
N PHE A 627 5.48 12.35 5.48
CA PHE A 627 6.78 13.00 5.23
C PHE A 627 7.86 12.61 6.23
N PHE A 628 7.51 12.11 7.41
CA PHE A 628 8.46 11.57 8.39
C PHE A 628 9.18 10.30 7.88
N PHE A 629 8.65 9.61 6.87
CA PHE A 629 9.21 8.38 6.28
C PHE A 629 9.96 8.58 4.95
N LEU A 630 10.04 9.80 4.43
CA LEU A 630 10.76 10.13 3.19
C LEU A 630 11.96 11.03 3.52
N PRO A 631 13.22 10.56 3.42
CA PRO A 631 14.37 11.42 3.65
C PRO A 631 14.59 12.38 2.47
N GLU A 632 14.58 13.67 2.80
CA GLU A 632 15.21 14.87 2.22
C GLU A 632 15.19 15.28 0.72
N LEU A 633 15.22 16.61 0.57
CA LEU A 633 15.30 17.54 -0.57
C LEU A 633 14.13 17.68 -1.57
N HIS A 634 13.67 16.63 -2.25
CA HIS A 634 12.63 16.84 -3.30
C HIS A 634 11.26 17.24 -2.74
N VAL A 635 11.03 16.95 -1.45
CA VAL A 635 9.82 17.30 -0.71
C VAL A 635 9.75 18.79 -0.37
N TYR A 636 10.87 19.47 -0.13
CA TYR A 636 10.85 20.88 0.23
C TYR A 636 10.40 21.76 -0.94
N SER A 637 10.82 21.44 -2.16
CA SER A 637 10.34 22.12 -3.36
C SER A 637 8.84 21.87 -3.59
N LEU A 638 8.38 20.63 -3.40
CA LEU A 638 6.97 20.28 -3.50
C LEU A 638 6.12 20.96 -2.39
N GLY A 639 6.67 21.09 -1.18
CA GLY A 639 6.06 21.75 -0.03
C GLY A 639 5.94 23.27 -0.21
N ILE A 640 6.96 23.92 -0.79
CA ILE A 640 6.92 25.34 -1.15
C ILE A 640 5.94 25.57 -2.29
N HIS A 641 5.93 24.70 -3.31
CA HIS A 641 5.02 24.81 -4.44
C HIS A 641 3.56 24.54 -4.04
N LEU A 642 3.33 23.61 -3.11
CA LEU A 642 2.04 23.40 -2.45
C LEU A 642 1.64 24.64 -1.65
N SER A 643 2.55 25.24 -0.85
CA SER A 643 2.31 26.46 -0.08
C SER A 643 1.92 27.66 -0.97
N GLU A 644 2.55 27.83 -2.12
CA GLU A 644 2.15 28.88 -3.08
C GLU A 644 0.83 28.57 -3.80
N LEU A 645 0.58 27.31 -4.17
CA LEU A 645 -0.72 26.86 -4.68
C LEU A 645 -1.84 26.96 -3.62
N PHE A 646 -1.52 26.85 -2.33
CA PHE A 646 -2.43 27.09 -1.20
C PHE A 646 -2.82 28.56 -1.10
N LYS A 647 -1.92 29.51 -1.38
CA LYS A 647 -2.21 30.96 -1.41
C LYS A 647 -3.03 31.38 -2.63
N MET A 648 -2.82 30.79 -3.80
CA MET A 648 -3.58 31.15 -5.00
C MET A 648 -5.02 30.60 -5.02
N GLY A 649 -5.31 29.56 -4.22
CA GLY A 649 -6.64 28.97 -4.10
C GLY A 649 -7.63 29.71 -3.19
N GLU A 650 -7.18 30.71 -2.42
CA GLU A 650 -8.06 31.56 -1.59
C GLU A 650 -8.73 32.69 -2.39
N GLY A 651 -8.40 32.84 -3.68
CA GLY A 651 -8.85 33.96 -4.53
C GLY A 651 -9.89 33.66 -5.61
N THR A 652 -10.44 32.44 -5.72
CA THR A 652 -11.46 32.10 -6.75
C THR A 652 -12.52 31.15 -6.28
#